data_AF-A0A0P7AJR4-F1
#
_entry.id   AF-A0A0P7AJR4-F1
#
_cell.length_a   1.000
_cell.length_b   1.000
_cell.length_c   1.000
_cell.angle_alpha   90.00
_cell.angle_beta   90.00
_cell.angle_gamma   90.00
#
_symmetry.space_group_name_H-M   'P 1'
#
loop_
_entity.id
_entity.type
_entity.pdbx_description
1 polymer ?
#
loop_
_entity_poly.entity_id
_entity_poly.type
_entity_poly.pdbx_seq_one_letter_code
_entity_poly.pdbx_strand_id
1 'polypeptide(L)'
;MSDTSSTCSSHADPASDSEMPSKTVKRNKQTPQEIIDDFWAKFTTKKPGKATTVIPSNTYTDIVAKKNKKVEVKTTQASYEDAAAMCRAKVEKIVKECRRINKKYRDPHFDIEADLKLWVRDCLQCLSNEKDDSVSGVDLQPQSVKRVGDIFDAPRFYIDGPTANDVRQGRDGDCWLMAALCTLSNKQGLIEKLCVAHDEAVGVYGFVFHRDGEWISEIVDDFLYLIKPDYDEGFFDRILFDDVERVDSDEAYRRVYQSNSGALYFAQCAHPQETWLPLLEKCYAKAHGDYACIEGGFGGEGIEDLTGGVTSELWTTDILDKEHFWNEELMKVNQEFLFGCSTGIWGNGWGERKGIVESHAYSIQKAVEIDGQRLLRLKNPWGKGEWKGPWSDGSKEWTPEWLTKLGHRFGDDGDFWISYNDLLRKYQAFERTRLFGPEWRVSQVWTTLAVPWTLDYHDTHFSFSIAKPGPVVIVLAQLDDRYFRGLQGQYIFSLAFRVHKAGQEDYLVRSQTALRMSRSVNVELDLEAGEYEVRVKVDATRYEQFLPVDEVIRKNAKDRREKLIRIGLAYDLAHSKGRIVETDEEKAAREAQEKKIKEKAKDELKKKVLATRDETHYLATKQYQRDVKKKLRKREKQKAKLAAKKERNAAAKAEKEAAKAKAKEAEKQDGEQTTEATEKSETATSDQEKVVAEAEHAATTEEGPLTPESSPDDDAEEKVAPKKTDTKESTSTEDPVKPEIVVEGGKQEETEEADEEEEDGDDVSSIGALSELSERELEIAATALEPPAPTETPETQEEEPDEFEKDPWNAVAVVGLRVYHKVDTEDNNEEAVKLRVIRPVHYDADDDAEKENIDCKTGGLDVDDSAKDATLEGEVKDRKISIMGDGRRPTSS
;
A
#
# COMPACT_ATOMS: atom_id res chain seq x y z
N MET A 1 -17.42 23.16 47.25
CA MET A 1 -16.93 24.13 48.25
C MET A 1 -15.45 23.88 48.44
N SER A 2 -14.63 24.92 48.36
CA SER A 2 -13.25 25.07 48.91
C SER A 2 -12.32 23.83 48.91
N ASP A 3 -11.22 23.83 48.16
CA ASP A 3 -9.98 24.60 48.46
C ASP A 3 -9.34 24.15 49.79
N THR A 4 -8.03 23.96 49.94
CA THR A 4 -6.85 24.08 49.04
C THR A 4 -5.64 23.50 49.78
N SER A 5 -4.67 22.94 49.06
CA SER A 5 -3.22 22.92 49.42
C SER A 5 -2.82 22.26 50.77
N SER A 6 -1.55 22.05 51.16
CA SER A 6 -0.27 22.44 50.56
C SER A 6 0.90 21.55 51.01
N THR A 7 1.87 21.33 50.12
CA THR A 7 3.35 21.27 50.32
C THR A 7 4.02 20.41 51.43
N CYS A 8 4.97 19.57 50.97
CA CYS A 8 6.39 19.43 51.39
C CYS A 8 6.82 19.96 52.79
N SER A 9 7.75 19.31 53.52
CA SER A 9 9.12 19.04 53.03
C SER A 9 10.02 18.26 54.03
N SER A 10 11.09 17.66 53.47
CA SER A 10 12.48 17.56 54.01
C SER A 10 12.91 16.56 55.10
N HIS A 11 14.20 16.18 54.97
CA HIS A 11 15.13 15.47 55.88
C HIS A 11 15.10 13.91 55.88
N ALA A 12 16.23 13.19 55.90
CA ALA A 12 17.65 13.52 55.62
C ALA A 12 18.49 12.22 55.44
N ASP A 13 19.58 12.28 54.69
CA ASP A 13 20.69 11.30 54.59
C ASP A 13 21.42 11.07 55.95
N PRO A 14 22.30 10.04 56.19
CA PRO A 14 23.23 9.44 55.20
C PRO A 14 23.74 7.96 55.35
N ALA A 15 24.47 7.50 54.31
CA ALA A 15 25.63 6.54 54.33
C ALA A 15 25.41 5.06 54.77
N SER A 16 26.15 4.02 54.32
CA SER A 16 27.29 3.87 53.38
C SER A 16 27.33 2.45 52.73
N ASP A 17 28.25 2.25 51.78
CA ASP A 17 28.83 0.98 51.27
C ASP A 17 27.89 -0.04 50.55
N SER A 18 28.07 -0.37 49.27
CA SER A 18 29.33 -0.86 48.69
C SER A 18 29.21 -1.00 47.15
N GLU A 19 30.20 -0.48 46.42
CA GLU A 19 30.22 -0.58 44.94
C GLU A 19 30.76 -1.93 44.46
N MET A 20 29.99 -2.60 43.59
CA MET A 20 30.48 -3.65 42.69
C MET A 20 30.69 -3.04 41.30
N PRO A 21 31.81 -3.32 40.59
CA PRO A 21 32.11 -2.66 39.33
C PRO A 21 31.15 -3.11 38.23
N SER A 22 30.18 -2.26 37.90
CA SER A 22 29.32 -2.47 36.73
C SER A 22 30.18 -2.55 35.46
N LYS A 23 29.94 -3.58 34.62
CA LYS A 23 30.53 -3.63 33.28
C LYS A 23 30.08 -2.37 32.53
N THR A 24 31.01 -1.49 32.20
CA THR A 24 30.75 -0.32 31.37
C THR A 24 30.45 -0.79 29.94
N VAL A 25 29.17 -1.08 29.69
CA VAL A 25 28.60 -1.08 28.34
C VAL A 25 29.01 0.24 27.71
N LYS A 26 29.72 0.18 26.57
CA LYS A 26 30.05 1.37 25.79
C LYS A 26 28.73 2.00 25.34
N ARG A 27 28.25 3.02 26.05
CA ARG A 27 27.13 3.84 25.56
C ARG A 27 27.53 4.38 24.19
N ASN A 28 26.69 4.13 23.17
CA ASN A 28 26.90 4.69 21.84
C ASN A 28 27.08 6.20 21.95
N LYS A 29 28.12 6.72 21.31
CA LYS A 29 28.39 8.17 21.22
C LYS A 29 27.59 8.82 20.08
N GLN A 30 26.38 8.33 19.83
CA GLN A 30 25.50 8.94 18.84
C GLN A 30 24.96 10.25 19.41
N THR A 31 24.92 11.29 18.59
CA THR A 31 24.23 12.53 18.92
C THR A 31 22.71 12.30 18.93
N PRO A 32 21.93 13.13 19.64
CA PRO A 32 20.47 13.03 19.58
C PRO A 32 19.91 13.13 18.16
N GLN A 33 20.56 13.87 17.26
CA GLN A 33 20.16 13.97 15.87
C GLN A 33 20.43 12.66 15.11
N GLU A 34 21.63 12.08 15.25
CA GLU A 34 21.96 10.78 14.64
C GLU A 34 21.03 9.64 15.09
N ILE A 35 20.51 9.70 16.33
CA ILE A 35 19.51 8.74 16.83
C ILE A 35 18.14 8.95 16.14
N ILE A 36 17.74 10.20 15.93
CA ILE A 36 16.49 10.55 15.23
C ILE A 36 16.59 10.23 13.73
N ASP A 37 17.74 10.47 13.11
CA ASP A 37 17.98 10.17 11.70
C ASP A 37 18.01 8.65 11.44
N ASP A 38 18.65 7.86 12.34
CA ASP A 38 18.61 6.39 12.30
C ASP A 38 17.17 5.86 12.48
N PHE A 39 16.38 6.47 13.37
CA PHE A 39 14.96 6.16 13.51
C PHE A 39 14.20 6.42 12.20
N TRP A 40 14.32 7.61 11.57
CA TRP A 40 13.60 7.90 10.32
C TRP A 40 14.04 7.02 9.14
N ALA A 41 15.33 6.66 9.09
CA ALA A 41 15.91 5.78 8.07
C ALA A 41 15.50 4.31 8.19
N LYS A 42 15.02 3.89 9.37
CA LYS A 42 14.41 2.57 9.64
C LYS A 42 12.89 2.62 9.49
N PHE A 43 12.25 3.63 10.09
CA PHE A 43 10.80 3.81 10.10
C PHE A 43 10.22 3.99 8.69
N THR A 44 10.94 4.64 7.77
CA THR A 44 10.46 4.82 6.38
C THR A 44 10.92 3.68 5.48
N THR A 45 10.00 2.99 4.80
CA THR A 45 10.40 1.95 3.84
C THR A 45 11.22 2.51 2.68
N LYS A 46 12.32 1.82 2.33
CA LYS A 46 13.18 2.16 1.19
C LYS A 46 12.59 1.74 -0.16
N LYS A 47 11.51 0.93 -0.14
CA LYS A 47 10.82 0.42 -1.33
C LYS A 47 9.31 0.42 -1.08
N PRO A 48 8.66 1.59 -1.09
CA PRO A 48 7.22 1.69 -0.87
C PRO A 48 6.47 0.94 -1.96
N GLY A 49 5.49 0.13 -1.56
CA GLY A 49 4.75 -0.72 -2.49
C GLY A 49 3.47 -1.28 -1.87
N LYS A 50 2.38 -1.20 -2.62
CA LYS A 50 1.12 -1.89 -2.32
C LYS A 50 1.07 -3.21 -3.09
N ALA A 51 0.44 -4.23 -2.52
CA ALA A 51 0.05 -5.41 -3.29
C ALA A 51 -0.88 -4.95 -4.43
N THR A 52 -0.54 -5.29 -5.68
CA THR A 52 -1.38 -4.98 -6.86
C THR A 52 -2.05 -6.22 -7.44
N THR A 53 -1.80 -7.38 -6.83
CA THR A 53 -2.33 -8.70 -7.23
C THR A 53 -2.29 -9.59 -5.99
N VAL A 54 -3.45 -10.07 -5.52
CA VAL A 54 -3.60 -10.88 -4.30
C VAL A 54 -4.03 -12.32 -4.57
N ILE A 55 -4.66 -12.59 -5.73
CA ILE A 55 -4.99 -13.95 -6.18
C ILE A 55 -3.91 -14.51 -7.10
N PRO A 56 -3.69 -15.84 -7.13
CA PRO A 56 -2.81 -16.48 -8.10
C PRO A 56 -3.19 -16.10 -9.55
N SER A 57 -2.18 -15.86 -10.39
CA SER A 57 -2.28 -15.20 -11.70
C SER A 57 -3.56 -15.49 -12.50
N ASN A 58 -4.39 -14.46 -12.67
CA ASN A 58 -5.62 -14.54 -13.44
C ASN A 58 -5.46 -13.84 -14.81
N THR A 59 -5.60 -14.60 -15.89
CA THR A 59 -5.48 -14.07 -17.26
C THR A 59 -6.51 -12.96 -17.57
N TYR A 60 -7.65 -12.93 -16.87
CA TYR A 60 -8.67 -11.89 -17.03
C TYR A 60 -8.20 -10.53 -16.49
N THR A 61 -7.63 -10.48 -15.27
CA THR A 61 -7.16 -9.22 -14.67
C THR A 61 -6.01 -8.64 -15.47
N ASP A 62 -5.13 -9.47 -16.03
CA ASP A 62 -4.07 -9.03 -16.95
C ASP A 62 -4.60 -8.50 -18.30
N ILE A 63 -5.74 -9.00 -18.81
CA ILE A 63 -6.38 -8.45 -20.01
C ILE A 63 -6.99 -7.08 -19.71
N VAL A 64 -7.66 -6.91 -18.55
CA VAL A 64 -8.23 -5.62 -18.15
C VAL A 64 -7.11 -4.60 -17.86
N ALA A 65 -6.08 -4.99 -17.12
CA ALA A 65 -4.89 -4.16 -16.87
C ALA A 65 -4.17 -3.72 -18.16
N LYS A 66 -4.29 -4.48 -19.26
CA LYS A 66 -3.77 -4.08 -20.59
C LYS A 66 -4.70 -3.10 -21.31
N LYS A 67 -6.03 -3.15 -21.09
CA LYS A 67 -6.98 -2.16 -21.61
C LYS A 67 -6.82 -0.81 -20.92
N ASN A 68 -6.67 -0.79 -19.60
CA ASN A 68 -6.61 0.42 -18.78
C ASN A 68 -5.35 1.29 -19.00
N LYS A 69 -4.47 0.93 -19.94
CA LYS A 69 -3.24 1.66 -20.29
C LYS A 69 -3.45 2.90 -21.16
N LYS A 70 -4.68 3.21 -21.58
CA LYS A 70 -4.99 4.39 -22.40
C LYS A 70 -5.91 5.33 -21.64
N VAL A 71 -5.62 6.62 -21.71
CA VAL A 71 -6.57 7.68 -21.33
C VAL A 71 -7.75 7.59 -22.29
N GLU A 72 -8.90 7.11 -21.81
CA GLU A 72 -10.12 7.07 -22.58
C GLU A 72 -10.93 8.36 -22.36
N VAL A 73 -11.00 9.20 -23.39
CA VAL A 73 -11.95 10.32 -23.45
C VAL A 73 -13.29 9.75 -23.93
N LYS A 74 -14.33 9.83 -23.10
CA LYS A 74 -15.68 9.34 -23.41
C LYS A 74 -16.74 10.36 -23.01
N THR A 75 -17.91 10.27 -23.64
CA THR A 75 -19.10 10.95 -23.12
C THR A 75 -19.55 10.23 -21.84
N THR A 76 -20.09 10.99 -20.87
CA THR A 76 -20.64 10.44 -19.62
C THR A 76 -21.70 9.37 -19.89
N GLN A 77 -22.50 9.58 -20.93
CA GLN A 77 -23.58 8.69 -21.38
C GLN A 77 -23.09 7.42 -22.11
N ALA A 78 -22.02 7.49 -22.91
CA ALA A 78 -21.56 6.35 -23.71
C ALA A 78 -21.03 5.20 -22.84
N SER A 79 -20.30 5.51 -21.77
CA SER A 79 -19.79 4.51 -20.82
C SER A 79 -20.94 3.74 -20.15
N TYR A 80 -22.02 4.44 -19.78
CA TYR A 80 -23.25 3.82 -19.27
C TYR A 80 -23.94 2.94 -20.33
N GLU A 81 -24.05 3.40 -21.57
CA GLU A 81 -24.72 2.67 -22.65
C GLU A 81 -24.01 1.35 -23.00
N ASP A 82 -22.67 1.35 -23.02
CA ASP A 82 -21.84 0.14 -23.17
C ASP A 82 -22.10 -0.87 -22.05
N ALA A 83 -22.06 -0.42 -20.79
CA ALA A 83 -22.33 -1.27 -19.61
C ALA A 83 -23.75 -1.85 -19.63
N ALA A 84 -24.74 -1.02 -19.94
CA ALA A 84 -26.14 -1.41 -20.05
C ALA A 84 -26.39 -2.39 -21.21
N ALA A 85 -25.71 -2.21 -22.36
CA ALA A 85 -25.78 -3.14 -23.49
C ALA A 85 -25.17 -4.50 -23.16
N MET A 86 -24.01 -4.52 -22.49
CA MET A 86 -23.40 -5.76 -22.00
C MET A 86 -24.28 -6.48 -20.97
N CYS A 87 -24.93 -5.74 -20.06
CA CYS A 87 -25.87 -6.30 -19.09
C CYS A 87 -27.08 -6.95 -19.78
N ARG A 88 -27.75 -6.22 -20.68
CA ARG A 88 -28.88 -6.73 -21.49
C ARG A 88 -28.52 -8.02 -22.22
N ALA A 89 -27.36 -8.08 -22.87
CA ALA A 89 -26.92 -9.26 -23.61
C ALA A 89 -26.64 -10.48 -22.70
N LYS A 90 -26.07 -10.26 -21.50
CA LYS A 90 -25.88 -11.31 -20.48
C LYS A 90 -27.22 -11.84 -19.97
N VAL A 91 -28.16 -10.96 -19.60
CA VAL A 91 -29.51 -11.35 -19.12
C VAL A 91 -30.26 -12.13 -20.20
N GLU A 92 -30.25 -11.66 -21.46
CA GLU A 92 -30.91 -12.36 -22.57
C GLU A 92 -30.34 -13.77 -22.80
N LYS A 93 -29.01 -13.95 -22.65
CA LYS A 93 -28.35 -15.26 -22.72
C LYS A 93 -28.83 -16.17 -21.57
N ILE A 94 -28.86 -15.68 -20.34
CA ILE A 94 -29.33 -16.41 -19.17
C ILE A 94 -30.79 -16.84 -19.35
N VAL A 95 -31.67 -15.93 -19.78
CA VAL A 95 -33.09 -16.23 -20.07
C VAL A 95 -33.24 -17.33 -21.11
N LYS A 96 -32.46 -17.29 -22.21
CA LYS A 96 -32.46 -18.35 -23.25
C LYS A 96 -31.98 -19.70 -22.71
N GLU A 97 -31.01 -19.72 -21.81
CA GLU A 97 -30.49 -20.93 -21.18
C GLU A 97 -31.49 -21.52 -20.17
N CYS A 98 -31.95 -20.73 -19.21
CA CYS A 98 -32.96 -21.08 -18.21
C CYS A 98 -34.24 -21.66 -18.84
N ARG A 99 -34.77 -21.01 -19.88
CA ARG A 99 -35.95 -21.50 -20.62
C ARG A 99 -35.68 -22.80 -21.40
N ARG A 100 -34.45 -23.04 -21.85
CA ARG A 100 -34.06 -24.30 -22.52
C ARG A 100 -33.99 -25.48 -21.55
N ILE A 101 -33.50 -25.26 -20.34
CA ILE A 101 -33.35 -26.31 -19.30
C ILE A 101 -34.56 -26.40 -18.36
N ASN A 102 -35.58 -25.56 -18.56
CA ASN A 102 -36.76 -25.42 -17.70
C ASN A 102 -36.42 -25.21 -16.21
N LYS A 103 -35.50 -24.28 -15.93
CA LYS A 103 -35.04 -23.95 -14.57
C LYS A 103 -35.02 -22.43 -14.39
N LYS A 104 -35.52 -21.93 -13.26
CA LYS A 104 -35.28 -20.53 -12.86
C LYS A 104 -33.79 -20.24 -12.72
N TYR A 105 -33.40 -18.97 -12.90
CA TYR A 105 -32.02 -18.55 -12.65
C TYR A 105 -31.67 -18.72 -11.16
N ARG A 106 -30.40 -19.03 -10.91
CA ARG A 106 -29.78 -19.07 -9.59
C ARG A 106 -28.38 -18.51 -9.81
N ASP A 107 -27.98 -17.52 -9.03
CA ASP A 107 -26.71 -16.83 -9.18
C ASP A 107 -25.58 -17.65 -8.54
N PRO A 108 -24.68 -18.27 -9.33
CA PRO A 108 -23.64 -19.13 -8.77
C PRO A 108 -22.54 -18.36 -8.03
N HIS A 109 -22.55 -17.02 -8.04
CA HIS A 109 -21.55 -16.19 -7.35
C HIS A 109 -22.11 -15.51 -6.09
N PHE A 110 -23.43 -15.59 -5.86
CA PHE A 110 -24.14 -14.94 -4.75
C PHE A 110 -25.41 -15.73 -4.36
N ASP A 111 -25.25 -17.06 -4.20
CA ASP A 111 -26.34 -17.97 -3.82
C ASP A 111 -26.66 -17.86 -2.33
N ILE A 112 -27.49 -16.87 -1.98
CA ILE A 112 -27.86 -16.57 -0.60
C ILE A 112 -28.62 -17.70 0.12
N GLU A 113 -29.27 -18.61 -0.63
CA GLU A 113 -29.99 -19.75 -0.05
C GLU A 113 -29.01 -20.83 0.40
N ALA A 114 -28.07 -21.21 -0.48
CA ALA A 114 -27.02 -22.16 -0.14
C ALA A 114 -26.11 -21.62 0.97
N ASP A 115 -25.74 -20.33 0.89
CA ASP A 115 -24.92 -19.63 1.88
C ASP A 115 -25.51 -19.67 3.30
N LEU A 116 -26.83 -19.47 3.41
CA LEU A 116 -27.55 -19.53 4.69
C LEU A 116 -27.72 -20.97 5.19
N LYS A 117 -28.23 -21.88 4.34
CA LYS A 117 -28.56 -23.26 4.75
C LYS A 117 -27.32 -24.09 5.07
N LEU A 118 -26.16 -23.76 4.49
CA LEU A 118 -24.86 -24.37 4.80
C LEU A 118 -24.07 -23.63 5.89
N TRP A 119 -24.61 -22.54 6.46
CA TRP A 119 -23.97 -21.72 7.51
C TRP A 119 -22.62 -21.10 7.10
N VAL A 120 -22.44 -20.80 5.81
CA VAL A 120 -21.20 -20.22 5.25
C VAL A 120 -21.11 -18.71 5.50
N ARG A 121 -22.24 -18.00 5.36
CA ARG A 121 -22.39 -16.54 5.62
C ARG A 121 -21.51 -15.62 4.74
N ASP A 122 -20.96 -16.10 3.63
CA ASP A 122 -20.15 -15.34 2.68
C ASP A 122 -20.95 -14.27 1.90
N CYS A 123 -22.28 -14.31 1.92
CA CYS A 123 -23.13 -13.25 1.38
C CYS A 123 -23.56 -12.22 2.45
N LEU A 124 -23.29 -12.49 3.73
CA LEU A 124 -23.63 -11.63 4.87
C LEU A 124 -22.40 -10.99 5.53
N GLN A 125 -21.20 -11.58 5.41
CA GLN A 125 -20.02 -11.19 6.18
C GLN A 125 -18.82 -10.83 5.31
N CYS A 126 -18.17 -9.71 5.64
CA CYS A 126 -16.87 -9.26 5.10
C CYS A 126 -15.75 -10.28 5.38
N LEU A 127 -14.59 -10.13 4.73
CA LEU A 127 -13.36 -10.81 5.18
C LEU A 127 -12.89 -10.25 6.53
N SER A 128 -12.39 -11.08 7.44
CA SER A 128 -11.84 -10.60 8.73
C SER A 128 -10.49 -9.93 8.51
N ASN A 129 -10.38 -8.66 8.91
CA ASN A 129 -9.18 -7.83 8.76
C ASN A 129 -8.73 -7.12 10.05
N GLU A 130 -9.31 -7.49 11.19
CA GLU A 130 -8.97 -6.95 12.51
C GLU A 130 -8.20 -7.97 13.35
N LYS A 131 -7.35 -7.45 14.26
CA LYS A 131 -6.47 -8.24 15.14
C LYS A 131 -7.20 -9.03 16.23
N ASP A 132 -8.43 -8.65 16.57
CA ASP A 132 -9.27 -9.29 17.60
C ASP A 132 -10.21 -10.37 17.03
N ASP A 133 -10.03 -10.74 15.76
CA ASP A 133 -10.89 -11.64 14.99
C ASP A 133 -12.33 -11.13 14.78
N SER A 134 -12.59 -9.83 14.92
CA SER A 134 -13.89 -9.26 14.56
C SER A 134 -14.21 -9.45 13.06
N VAL A 135 -15.52 -9.50 12.76
CA VAL A 135 -16.06 -9.64 11.40
C VAL A 135 -17.34 -8.82 11.32
N SER A 136 -17.42 -7.86 10.39
CA SER A 136 -18.68 -7.14 10.10
C SER A 136 -19.75 -8.12 9.56
N GLY A 137 -21.02 -7.89 9.88
CA GLY A 137 -22.13 -8.79 9.51
C GLY A 137 -22.37 -10.00 10.42
N VAL A 138 -21.78 -10.05 11.63
CA VAL A 138 -22.14 -11.07 12.65
C VAL A 138 -23.57 -10.86 13.18
N ASP A 139 -24.01 -9.61 13.31
CA ASP A 139 -25.34 -9.25 13.81
C ASP A 139 -26.47 -9.44 12.77
N LEU A 140 -26.12 -9.62 11.49
CA LEU A 140 -27.07 -9.92 10.42
C LEU A 140 -27.58 -11.37 10.53
N GLN A 141 -28.78 -11.56 11.07
CA GLN A 141 -29.35 -12.89 11.36
C GLN A 141 -30.71 -13.13 10.67
N PRO A 142 -30.76 -13.14 9.32
CA PRO A 142 -31.93 -13.63 8.60
C PRO A 142 -32.18 -15.12 8.89
N GLN A 143 -33.44 -15.53 8.87
CA GLN A 143 -33.86 -16.86 9.38
C GLN A 143 -34.28 -17.83 8.27
N SER A 144 -34.66 -17.34 7.09
CA SER A 144 -34.89 -18.17 5.89
C SER A 144 -34.66 -17.36 4.61
N VAL A 145 -34.71 -18.05 3.47
CA VAL A 145 -34.59 -17.49 2.12
C VAL A 145 -35.67 -18.13 1.24
N LYS A 146 -36.39 -17.31 0.48
CA LYS A 146 -37.37 -17.78 -0.52
C LYS A 146 -37.31 -16.95 -1.80
N ARG A 147 -37.89 -17.43 -2.90
CA ARG A 147 -38.00 -16.64 -4.12
C ARG A 147 -39.14 -15.64 -4.02
N VAL A 148 -39.05 -14.56 -4.79
CA VAL A 148 -40.15 -13.59 -4.98
C VAL A 148 -41.49 -14.29 -5.24
N GLY A 149 -41.53 -15.32 -6.08
CA GLY A 149 -42.76 -16.06 -6.39
C GLY A 149 -43.39 -16.86 -5.23
N ASP A 150 -42.66 -17.08 -4.12
CA ASP A 150 -43.15 -17.81 -2.94
C ASP A 150 -43.53 -16.85 -1.79
N ILE A 151 -42.90 -15.67 -1.76
CA ILE A 151 -43.11 -14.57 -0.80
C ILE A 151 -44.32 -13.70 -1.20
N PHE A 152 -44.53 -13.51 -2.50
CA PHE A 152 -45.52 -12.57 -3.03
C PHE A 152 -46.57 -13.32 -3.87
N ASP A 153 -47.85 -13.14 -3.57
CA ASP A 153 -48.94 -13.80 -4.29
C ASP A 153 -49.18 -13.21 -5.71
N ALA A 154 -48.82 -11.94 -5.93
CA ALA A 154 -48.95 -11.22 -7.20
C ALA A 154 -47.83 -10.16 -7.36
N PRO A 155 -46.55 -10.57 -7.37
CA PRO A 155 -45.42 -9.65 -7.41
C PRO A 155 -45.44 -8.79 -8.67
N ARG A 156 -44.98 -7.56 -8.52
CA ARG A 156 -44.61 -6.67 -9.62
C ARG A 156 -43.28 -6.02 -9.33
N PHE A 157 -42.47 -5.80 -10.36
CA PHE A 157 -41.22 -5.06 -10.18
C PHE A 157 -41.49 -3.61 -9.75
N TYR A 158 -42.31 -2.87 -10.50
CA TYR A 158 -42.79 -1.51 -10.15
C TYR A 158 -44.32 -1.45 -10.01
N ILE A 159 -44.81 -0.62 -9.09
CA ILE A 159 -46.22 -0.28 -8.92
C ILE A 159 -46.33 1.25 -8.88
N ASP A 160 -47.03 1.83 -9.85
CA ASP A 160 -47.12 3.29 -10.08
C ASP A 160 -45.77 4.03 -10.33
N GLY A 161 -44.67 3.29 -10.39
CA GLY A 161 -43.30 3.77 -10.66
C GLY A 161 -42.49 3.90 -9.37
N PRO A 162 -41.15 3.87 -9.42
CA PRO A 162 -40.33 3.90 -8.21
C PRO A 162 -40.36 5.28 -7.54
N THR A 163 -40.98 5.39 -6.35
CA THR A 163 -41.09 6.65 -5.59
C THR A 163 -40.32 6.60 -4.27
N ALA A 164 -40.06 7.77 -3.68
CA ALA A 164 -39.43 7.88 -2.36
C ALA A 164 -40.27 7.21 -1.26
N ASN A 165 -41.59 7.16 -1.45
CA ASN A 165 -42.52 6.61 -0.46
C ASN A 165 -42.53 5.09 -0.45
N ASP A 166 -42.04 4.45 -1.51
CA ASP A 166 -41.85 3.01 -1.56
C ASP A 166 -40.65 2.56 -0.70
N VAL A 167 -39.69 3.43 -0.46
CA VAL A 167 -38.47 3.10 0.30
C VAL A 167 -38.75 2.98 1.80
N ARG A 168 -38.55 1.76 2.33
CA ARG A 168 -38.46 1.48 3.77
C ARG A 168 -37.23 0.64 4.05
N GLN A 169 -36.34 1.16 4.90
CA GLN A 169 -35.15 0.42 5.34
C GLN A 169 -35.52 -0.84 6.16
N GLY A 170 -34.73 -1.91 5.98
CA GLY A 170 -34.85 -3.17 6.70
C GLY A 170 -34.12 -3.19 8.05
N ARG A 171 -33.53 -4.35 8.39
CA ARG A 171 -32.75 -4.60 9.62
C ARG A 171 -31.24 -4.45 9.42
N ASP A 172 -30.82 -3.53 8.57
CA ASP A 172 -29.43 -3.33 8.16
C ASP A 172 -28.95 -1.89 8.45
N GLY A 173 -27.64 -1.65 8.40
CA GLY A 173 -26.98 -0.36 8.65
C GLY A 173 -26.86 0.57 7.44
N ASP A 174 -27.69 0.36 6.42
CA ASP A 174 -27.55 0.90 5.05
C ASP A 174 -28.32 2.21 4.79
N CYS A 175 -28.66 2.98 5.83
CA CYS A 175 -29.60 4.11 5.73
C CYS A 175 -29.19 5.19 4.72
N TRP A 176 -27.88 5.32 4.46
CA TRP A 176 -27.28 6.17 3.45
C TRP A 176 -27.70 5.78 2.02
N LEU A 177 -27.72 4.48 1.71
CA LEU A 177 -28.16 3.95 0.41
C LEU A 177 -29.67 4.16 0.23
N MET A 178 -30.46 3.90 1.28
CA MET A 178 -31.91 4.14 1.24
C MET A 178 -32.23 5.63 1.09
N ALA A 179 -31.48 6.53 1.74
CA ALA A 179 -31.58 7.97 1.54
C ALA A 179 -31.17 8.39 0.11
N ALA A 180 -30.12 7.78 -0.46
CA ALA A 180 -29.73 8.00 -1.85
C ALA A 180 -30.86 7.60 -2.82
N LEU A 181 -31.47 6.43 -2.64
CA LEU A 181 -32.59 5.93 -3.46
C LEU A 181 -33.84 6.82 -3.32
N CYS A 182 -34.20 7.25 -2.10
CA CYS A 182 -35.19 8.30 -1.87
C CYS A 182 -34.88 9.57 -2.68
N THR A 183 -33.61 9.96 -2.76
CA THR A 183 -33.17 11.17 -3.47
C THR A 183 -33.27 11.00 -4.98
N LEU A 184 -32.83 9.86 -5.54
CA LEU A 184 -32.93 9.54 -6.96
C LEU A 184 -34.38 9.53 -7.45
N SER A 185 -35.31 8.99 -6.65
CA SER A 185 -36.73 8.87 -7.04
C SER A 185 -37.43 10.20 -7.35
N ASN A 186 -36.90 11.33 -6.86
CA ASN A 186 -37.44 12.66 -7.18
C ASN A 186 -37.26 13.04 -8.65
N LYS A 187 -36.30 12.42 -9.35
CA LYS A 187 -36.00 12.69 -10.76
C LYS A 187 -36.36 11.45 -11.58
N GLN A 188 -37.55 11.48 -12.17
CA GLN A 188 -38.12 10.39 -12.96
C GLN A 188 -37.12 9.86 -14.01
N GLY A 189 -37.01 8.54 -14.12
CA GLY A 189 -36.09 7.87 -15.04
C GLY A 189 -34.68 7.64 -14.49
N LEU A 190 -34.33 8.05 -13.26
CA LEU A 190 -33.03 7.70 -12.67
C LEU A 190 -33.01 6.27 -12.13
N ILE A 191 -34.05 5.83 -11.41
CA ILE A 191 -34.08 4.46 -10.85
C ILE A 191 -34.30 3.43 -11.97
N GLU A 192 -35.09 3.78 -12.97
CA GLU A 192 -35.36 2.94 -14.15
C GLU A 192 -34.13 2.79 -15.06
N LYS A 193 -33.11 3.65 -14.93
CA LYS A 193 -31.79 3.45 -15.56
C LYS A 193 -30.92 2.42 -14.83
N LEU A 194 -31.19 2.14 -13.56
CA LEU A 194 -30.41 1.15 -12.80
C LEU A 194 -30.75 -0.26 -13.26
N CYS A 195 -32.04 -0.62 -13.35
CA CYS A 195 -32.48 -1.94 -13.81
C CYS A 195 -32.64 -1.98 -15.34
N VAL A 196 -31.61 -2.44 -16.04
CA VAL A 196 -31.53 -2.35 -17.52
C VAL A 196 -32.11 -3.57 -18.25
N ALA A 197 -32.34 -4.67 -17.55
CA ALA A 197 -33.07 -5.85 -18.04
C ALA A 197 -33.51 -6.76 -16.89
N HIS A 198 -34.72 -7.34 -16.98
CA HIS A 198 -35.18 -8.37 -16.07
C HIS A 198 -36.17 -9.33 -16.75
N ASP A 199 -36.33 -10.53 -16.17
CA ASP A 199 -37.37 -11.51 -16.52
C ASP A 199 -37.88 -12.14 -15.23
N GLU A 200 -39.09 -11.74 -14.81
CA GLU A 200 -39.72 -12.15 -13.55
C GLU A 200 -40.07 -13.67 -13.53
N ALA A 201 -40.35 -14.27 -14.70
CA ALA A 201 -40.68 -15.68 -14.80
C ALA A 201 -39.45 -16.58 -14.67
N VAL A 202 -38.31 -16.15 -15.24
CA VAL A 202 -37.00 -16.79 -15.05
C VAL A 202 -36.42 -16.46 -13.67
N GLY A 203 -36.76 -15.30 -13.09
CA GLY A 203 -36.21 -14.82 -11.84
C GLY A 203 -34.77 -14.30 -11.99
N VAL A 204 -34.53 -13.45 -12.99
CA VAL A 204 -33.21 -12.83 -13.26
C VAL A 204 -33.35 -11.32 -13.45
N TYR A 205 -32.47 -10.55 -12.80
CA TYR A 205 -32.45 -9.09 -12.82
C TYR A 205 -31.03 -8.59 -13.05
N GLY A 206 -30.85 -7.67 -14.00
CA GLY A 206 -29.57 -7.06 -14.36
C GLY A 206 -29.56 -5.56 -14.08
N PHE A 207 -28.62 -5.15 -13.24
CA PHE A 207 -28.43 -3.77 -12.81
C PHE A 207 -27.11 -3.19 -13.33
N VAL A 208 -27.02 -1.86 -13.32
CA VAL A 208 -25.84 -1.09 -13.70
C VAL A 208 -25.53 -0.05 -12.62
N PHE A 209 -24.27 -0.02 -12.18
CA PHE A 209 -23.76 0.87 -11.14
C PHE A 209 -22.48 1.58 -11.63
N HIS A 210 -22.16 2.72 -11.05
CA HIS A 210 -20.93 3.46 -11.33
C HIS A 210 -19.90 3.20 -10.22
N ARG A 211 -18.64 2.96 -10.58
CA ARG A 211 -17.57 2.64 -9.62
C ARG A 211 -16.21 3.03 -10.17
N ASP A 212 -15.39 3.74 -9.39
CA ASP A 212 -14.04 4.17 -9.77
C ASP A 212 -13.95 4.79 -11.19
N GLY A 213 -14.93 5.64 -11.55
CA GLY A 213 -14.99 6.33 -12.84
C GLY A 213 -15.52 5.50 -14.03
N GLU A 214 -16.06 4.30 -13.80
CA GLU A 214 -16.56 3.41 -14.85
C GLU A 214 -17.95 2.84 -14.50
N TRP A 215 -18.74 2.51 -15.52
CA TRP A 215 -20.02 1.82 -15.32
C TRP A 215 -19.83 0.29 -15.37
N ILE A 216 -20.29 -0.40 -14.34
CA ILE A 216 -20.25 -1.86 -14.17
C ILE A 216 -21.65 -2.45 -14.27
N SER A 217 -21.74 -3.73 -14.65
CA SER A 217 -23.00 -4.47 -14.76
C SER A 217 -23.02 -5.67 -13.81
N GLU A 218 -24.02 -5.77 -12.95
CA GLU A 218 -24.23 -6.93 -12.08
C GLU A 218 -25.58 -7.60 -12.34
N ILE A 219 -25.67 -8.90 -12.06
CA ILE A 219 -26.87 -9.72 -12.31
C ILE A 219 -27.12 -10.61 -11.11
N VAL A 220 -28.36 -10.64 -10.63
CA VAL A 220 -28.83 -11.43 -9.47
C VAL A 220 -30.08 -12.26 -9.80
N ASP A 221 -30.35 -13.26 -8.97
CA ASP A 221 -31.61 -14.03 -8.99
C ASP A 221 -32.68 -13.47 -8.05
N ASP A 222 -33.88 -14.06 -8.10
CA ASP A 222 -35.08 -13.65 -7.34
C ASP A 222 -35.18 -14.17 -5.89
N PHE A 223 -34.11 -14.74 -5.30
CA PHE A 223 -34.11 -15.10 -3.87
C PHE A 223 -33.99 -13.87 -2.96
N LEU A 224 -34.70 -13.84 -1.84
CA LEU A 224 -34.62 -12.79 -0.81
C LEU A 224 -34.59 -13.40 0.60
N TYR A 225 -33.91 -12.72 1.53
CA TYR A 225 -33.85 -13.08 2.95
C TYR A 225 -35.11 -12.67 3.71
N LEU A 226 -35.55 -13.51 4.64
CA LEU A 226 -36.75 -13.34 5.47
C LEU A 226 -36.43 -13.22 6.97
N ILE A 227 -37.28 -12.50 7.70
CA ILE A 227 -37.17 -12.30 9.16
C ILE A 227 -37.46 -13.59 9.94
N LYS A 228 -38.31 -14.46 9.41
CA LYS A 228 -38.83 -15.66 10.08
C LYS A 228 -38.32 -16.94 9.42
N PRO A 229 -38.10 -18.04 10.18
CA PRO A 229 -37.62 -19.30 9.64
C PRO A 229 -38.69 -19.94 8.73
N ASP A 230 -38.31 -20.98 8.01
CA ASP A 230 -39.28 -21.83 7.33
C ASP A 230 -40.10 -22.63 8.34
N TYR A 231 -41.39 -22.82 8.06
CA TYR A 231 -42.33 -23.49 8.95
C TYR A 231 -41.83 -24.87 9.43
N ASP A 232 -41.34 -25.71 8.53
CA ASP A 232 -40.80 -27.03 8.88
C ASP A 232 -39.50 -26.98 9.70
N GLU A 233 -38.73 -25.90 9.60
CA GLU A 233 -37.44 -25.73 10.27
C GLU A 233 -37.59 -25.08 11.67
N GLY A 234 -38.56 -24.18 11.82
CA GLY A 234 -38.83 -23.44 13.05
C GLY A 234 -39.57 -24.25 14.11
N PHE A 235 -38.92 -25.20 14.78
CA PHE A 235 -39.54 -26.11 15.78
C PHE A 235 -40.52 -25.44 16.76
N PHE A 236 -40.10 -24.35 17.43
CA PHE A 236 -40.97 -23.64 18.39
C PHE A 236 -42.09 -22.86 17.70
N ASP A 237 -41.76 -22.15 16.63
CA ASP A 237 -42.71 -21.36 15.84
C ASP A 237 -43.83 -22.27 15.28
N ARG A 238 -43.47 -23.44 14.74
CA ARG A 238 -44.39 -24.44 14.21
C ARG A 238 -45.34 -24.99 15.27
N ILE A 239 -44.82 -25.46 16.41
CA ILE A 239 -45.67 -25.99 17.50
C ILE A 239 -46.67 -24.94 17.99
N LEU A 240 -46.22 -23.70 18.16
CA LEU A 240 -47.10 -22.59 18.56
C LEU A 240 -48.17 -22.28 17.51
N PHE A 241 -47.84 -22.40 16.22
CA PHE A 241 -48.80 -22.17 15.14
C PHE A 241 -49.81 -23.32 14.97
N ASP A 242 -49.35 -24.58 15.08
CA ASP A 242 -50.16 -25.81 15.04
C ASP A 242 -51.21 -25.87 16.17
N ASP A 243 -50.93 -25.24 17.31
CA ASP A 243 -51.89 -25.14 18.41
C ASP A 243 -52.99 -24.09 18.17
N VAL A 244 -52.73 -23.11 17.29
CA VAL A 244 -53.64 -22.01 16.94
C VAL A 244 -54.46 -22.33 15.69
N GLU A 245 -53.80 -22.73 14.60
CA GLU A 245 -54.41 -23.16 13.34
C GLU A 245 -54.14 -24.65 13.14
N ARG A 246 -55.20 -25.41 12.83
CA ARG A 246 -55.18 -26.89 12.77
C ARG A 246 -55.63 -27.47 11.43
N VAL A 247 -56.03 -26.62 10.48
CA VAL A 247 -56.53 -27.05 9.17
C VAL A 247 -55.44 -26.97 8.10
N ASP A 248 -54.73 -25.84 8.05
CA ASP A 248 -53.67 -25.57 7.07
C ASP A 248 -52.60 -24.66 7.70
N SER A 249 -51.89 -25.20 8.69
CA SER A 249 -50.95 -24.46 9.53
C SER A 249 -49.81 -23.80 8.75
N ASP A 250 -49.31 -24.47 7.71
CA ASP A 250 -48.18 -24.02 6.88
C ASP A 250 -48.58 -22.83 6.00
N GLU A 251 -49.67 -22.91 5.22
CA GLU A 251 -50.14 -21.79 4.42
C GLU A 251 -50.58 -20.60 5.30
N ALA A 252 -51.13 -20.87 6.49
CA ALA A 252 -51.42 -19.83 7.47
C ALA A 252 -50.13 -19.19 8.02
N TYR A 253 -49.09 -19.97 8.33
CA TYR A 253 -47.78 -19.47 8.76
C TYR A 253 -47.13 -18.63 7.66
N ARG A 254 -47.12 -19.12 6.41
CA ARG A 254 -46.61 -18.39 5.23
C ARG A 254 -47.28 -17.02 5.13
N ARG A 255 -48.62 -16.97 5.13
CA ARG A 255 -49.40 -15.73 5.02
C ARG A 255 -49.13 -14.71 6.12
N VAL A 256 -48.85 -15.18 7.35
CA VAL A 256 -48.63 -14.30 8.51
C VAL A 256 -47.18 -13.85 8.64
N TYR A 257 -46.20 -14.69 8.30
CA TYR A 257 -44.79 -14.45 8.62
C TYR A 257 -43.82 -14.43 7.44
N GLN A 258 -44.18 -14.99 6.29
CA GLN A 258 -43.30 -15.10 5.12
C GLN A 258 -43.89 -14.47 3.84
N SER A 259 -45.01 -13.75 3.95
CA SER A 259 -45.68 -13.13 2.80
C SER A 259 -45.56 -11.61 2.77
N ASN A 260 -45.49 -11.05 1.56
CA ASN A 260 -45.36 -9.63 1.25
C ASN A 260 -44.02 -9.00 1.68
N SER A 261 -43.78 -7.76 1.24
CA SER A 261 -42.52 -7.05 1.51
C SER A 261 -42.21 -6.84 3.01
N GLY A 262 -43.22 -6.88 3.88
CA GLY A 262 -43.03 -6.75 5.33
C GLY A 262 -42.33 -7.95 6.00
N ALA A 263 -42.26 -9.09 5.32
CA ALA A 263 -41.58 -10.30 5.80
C ALA A 263 -40.06 -10.31 5.52
N LEU A 264 -39.59 -9.43 4.63
CA LEU A 264 -38.19 -9.36 4.20
C LEU A 264 -37.28 -8.85 5.32
N TYR A 265 -36.07 -9.40 5.41
CA TYR A 265 -35.09 -9.00 6.44
C TYR A 265 -34.46 -7.64 6.15
N PHE A 266 -34.08 -7.41 4.90
CA PHE A 266 -33.45 -6.20 4.39
C PHE A 266 -34.52 -5.24 3.83
N ALA A 267 -34.19 -4.36 2.87
CA ALA A 267 -35.09 -3.31 2.40
C ALA A 267 -36.48 -3.80 1.98
N GLN A 268 -37.48 -2.96 2.23
CA GLN A 268 -38.88 -3.28 2.03
C GLN A 268 -39.56 -2.20 1.18
N CYS A 269 -40.34 -2.60 0.19
CA CYS A 269 -41.26 -1.72 -0.49
C CYS A 269 -42.45 -1.35 0.42
N ALA A 270 -42.95 -0.11 0.32
CA ALA A 270 -44.12 0.30 1.07
C ALA A 270 -45.40 -0.40 0.63
N HIS A 271 -45.52 -0.66 -0.68
CA HIS A 271 -46.59 -1.48 -1.24
C HIS A 271 -46.29 -2.98 -1.01
N PRO A 272 -47.23 -3.78 -0.45
CA PRO A 272 -46.97 -5.17 -0.07
C PRO A 272 -46.49 -6.12 -1.18
N GLN A 273 -46.79 -5.80 -2.44
CA GLN A 273 -46.53 -6.64 -3.64
C GLN A 273 -45.46 -6.06 -4.60
N GLU A 274 -44.79 -4.97 -4.22
CA GLU A 274 -43.71 -4.39 -5.03
C GLU A 274 -42.34 -4.98 -4.63
N THR A 275 -41.40 -5.05 -5.59
CA THR A 275 -40.16 -5.83 -5.44
C THR A 275 -38.87 -5.18 -5.96
N TRP A 276 -38.90 -4.01 -6.62
CA TRP A 276 -37.67 -3.41 -7.18
C TRP A 276 -36.60 -3.11 -6.14
N LEU A 277 -37.00 -2.59 -4.97
CA LEU A 277 -36.07 -2.15 -3.93
C LEU A 277 -35.22 -3.27 -3.33
N PRO A 278 -35.79 -4.37 -2.78
CA PRO A 278 -34.99 -5.47 -2.22
C PRO A 278 -34.11 -6.16 -3.27
N LEU A 279 -34.53 -6.21 -4.54
CA LEU A 279 -33.72 -6.77 -5.63
C LEU A 279 -32.56 -5.86 -6.03
N LEU A 280 -32.77 -4.54 -6.01
CA LEU A 280 -31.72 -3.54 -6.23
C LEU A 280 -30.69 -3.56 -5.10
N GLU A 281 -31.14 -3.50 -3.86
CA GLU A 281 -30.30 -3.59 -2.66
C GLU A 281 -29.46 -4.87 -2.66
N LYS A 282 -30.06 -6.04 -2.92
CA LYS A 282 -29.33 -7.31 -3.09
C LYS A 282 -28.25 -7.22 -4.18
N CYS A 283 -28.56 -6.60 -5.32
CA CYS A 283 -27.59 -6.43 -6.40
C CYS A 283 -26.47 -5.43 -6.03
N TYR A 284 -26.78 -4.42 -5.22
CA TYR A 284 -25.84 -3.44 -4.70
C TYR A 284 -24.90 -4.08 -3.66
N ALA A 285 -25.45 -4.87 -2.73
CA ALA A 285 -24.68 -5.71 -1.80
C ALA A 285 -23.74 -6.66 -2.55
N LYS A 286 -24.22 -7.35 -3.59
CA LYS A 286 -23.37 -8.18 -4.46
C LYS A 286 -22.25 -7.36 -5.13
N ALA A 287 -22.57 -6.19 -5.69
CA ALA A 287 -21.58 -5.33 -6.35
C ALA A 287 -20.46 -4.87 -5.40
N HIS A 288 -20.77 -4.75 -4.10
CA HIS A 288 -19.83 -4.39 -3.04
C HIS A 288 -19.32 -5.60 -2.22
N GLY A 289 -19.69 -6.83 -2.58
CA GLY A 289 -19.12 -8.07 -2.03
C GLY A 289 -20.03 -8.86 -1.08
N ASP A 290 -20.86 -8.22 -0.26
CA ASP A 290 -21.86 -8.78 0.66
C ASP A 290 -22.75 -7.68 1.28
N TYR A 291 -23.71 -8.06 2.14
CA TYR A 291 -24.57 -7.11 2.86
C TYR A 291 -23.83 -6.27 3.92
N ALA A 292 -22.90 -6.84 4.69
CA ALA A 292 -22.11 -6.06 5.66
C ALA A 292 -21.21 -5.00 5.00
N CYS A 293 -20.84 -5.18 3.73
CA CYS A 293 -20.15 -4.15 2.95
C CYS A 293 -21.01 -2.89 2.73
N ILE A 294 -22.34 -2.98 2.78
CA ILE A 294 -23.24 -1.82 2.61
C ILE A 294 -23.71 -1.20 3.94
N GLU A 295 -23.35 -1.80 5.09
CA GLU A 295 -23.45 -1.16 6.41
C GLU A 295 -22.54 0.09 6.48
N GLY A 296 -23.14 1.25 6.83
CA GLY A 296 -22.45 2.51 7.09
C GLY A 296 -21.88 3.22 5.86
N GLY A 297 -22.26 4.48 5.62
CA GLY A 297 -21.77 5.27 4.49
C GLY A 297 -22.40 6.66 4.43
N PHE A 298 -22.15 7.38 3.33
CA PHE A 298 -22.65 8.73 3.10
C PHE A 298 -23.59 8.75 1.89
N GLY A 299 -24.77 9.37 2.02
CA GLY A 299 -25.80 9.35 0.97
C GLY A 299 -25.27 9.89 -0.37
N GLY A 300 -24.38 10.90 -0.30
CA GLY A 300 -23.58 11.38 -1.42
C GLY A 300 -22.85 10.30 -2.21
N GLU A 301 -22.10 9.42 -1.54
CA GLU A 301 -21.40 8.29 -2.18
C GLU A 301 -22.40 7.35 -2.86
N GLY A 302 -23.53 7.07 -2.23
CA GLY A 302 -24.59 6.26 -2.81
C GLY A 302 -25.19 6.89 -4.06
N ILE A 303 -25.36 8.21 -4.09
CA ILE A 303 -25.81 8.92 -5.30
C ILE A 303 -24.73 8.85 -6.39
N GLU A 304 -23.44 8.97 -6.07
CA GLU A 304 -22.35 8.78 -7.04
C GLU A 304 -22.37 7.37 -7.65
N ASP A 305 -22.50 6.34 -6.82
CA ASP A 305 -22.48 4.93 -7.22
C ASP A 305 -23.73 4.54 -8.05
N LEU A 306 -24.85 5.26 -7.88
CA LEU A 306 -26.09 5.04 -8.62
C LEU A 306 -26.23 5.96 -9.86
N THR A 307 -25.49 7.07 -9.97
CA THR A 307 -25.70 8.07 -11.04
C THR A 307 -24.47 8.46 -11.87
N GLY A 308 -23.26 8.16 -11.40
CA GLY A 308 -22.03 8.73 -11.96
C GLY A 308 -21.87 10.25 -11.74
N GLY A 309 -22.68 10.82 -10.85
CA GLY A 309 -22.55 12.21 -10.39
C GLY A 309 -21.29 12.44 -9.54
N VAL A 310 -21.15 13.66 -9.04
CA VAL A 310 -20.05 14.09 -8.16
C VAL A 310 -20.62 14.88 -6.99
N THR A 311 -20.27 14.51 -5.76
CA THR A 311 -20.83 15.10 -4.54
C THR A 311 -19.84 16.01 -3.83
N SER A 312 -20.29 17.22 -3.50
CA SER A 312 -19.60 18.13 -2.58
C SER A 312 -20.21 18.01 -1.17
N GLU A 313 -19.37 17.88 -0.15
CA GLU A 313 -19.79 17.96 1.26
C GLU A 313 -19.84 19.43 1.71
N LEU A 314 -21.00 19.87 2.21
CA LEU A 314 -21.22 21.25 2.68
C LEU A 314 -21.68 21.25 4.14
N TRP A 315 -20.87 21.85 5.01
CA TRP A 315 -21.22 21.99 6.43
C TRP A 315 -22.02 23.27 6.68
N THR A 316 -23.03 23.17 7.53
CA THR A 316 -23.98 24.27 7.80
C THR A 316 -23.33 25.49 8.45
N THR A 317 -22.18 25.28 9.12
CA THR A 317 -21.30 26.30 9.69
C THR A 317 -20.46 27.03 8.64
N ASP A 318 -20.18 26.37 7.53
CA ASP A 318 -19.16 26.76 6.54
C ASP A 318 -19.81 27.40 5.30
N ILE A 319 -21.14 27.33 5.19
CA ILE A 319 -21.93 28.08 4.20
C ILE A 319 -21.77 29.59 4.45
N LEU A 320 -20.91 30.20 3.64
CA LEU A 320 -20.60 31.64 3.66
C LEU A 320 -21.84 32.51 3.40
N ASP A 321 -22.56 32.22 2.31
CA ASP A 321 -23.77 32.93 1.92
C ASP A 321 -24.98 31.97 1.87
N LYS A 322 -25.88 32.15 2.84
CA LYS A 322 -27.10 31.37 3.02
C LYS A 322 -28.21 31.80 2.05
N GLU A 323 -28.13 32.98 1.46
CA GLU A 323 -29.02 33.38 0.37
C GLU A 323 -28.55 32.78 -0.96
N HIS A 324 -27.24 32.73 -1.21
CA HIS A 324 -26.68 32.02 -2.36
C HIS A 324 -27.04 30.52 -2.33
N PHE A 325 -26.80 29.84 -1.20
CA PHE A 325 -27.12 28.42 -1.03
C PHE A 325 -28.62 28.12 -1.25
N TRP A 326 -29.51 29.06 -0.88
CA TRP A 326 -30.93 28.93 -1.19
C TRP A 326 -31.22 29.11 -2.68
N ASN A 327 -30.85 30.25 -3.25
CA ASN A 327 -31.26 30.67 -4.59
C ASN A 327 -30.57 29.90 -5.72
N GLU A 328 -29.26 29.65 -5.58
CA GLU A 328 -28.44 29.08 -6.66
C GLU A 328 -28.21 27.58 -6.54
N GLU A 329 -28.49 26.97 -5.39
CA GLU A 329 -28.24 25.54 -5.15
C GLU A 329 -29.52 24.79 -4.76
N LEU A 330 -30.12 25.06 -3.59
CA LEU A 330 -31.30 24.33 -3.10
C LEU A 330 -32.53 24.49 -4.01
N MET A 331 -32.77 25.67 -4.57
CA MET A 331 -33.87 25.89 -5.54
C MET A 331 -33.67 25.14 -6.87
N LYS A 332 -32.47 24.61 -7.15
CA LYS A 332 -32.16 23.76 -8.31
C LYS A 332 -32.17 22.25 -7.98
N VAL A 333 -32.69 21.87 -6.81
CA VAL A 333 -32.89 20.45 -6.43
C VAL A 333 -33.73 19.70 -7.47
N ASN A 334 -33.33 18.46 -7.75
CA ASN A 334 -33.85 17.55 -8.79
C ASN A 334 -33.65 18.02 -10.24
N GLN A 335 -33.14 19.23 -10.46
CA GLN A 335 -32.84 19.78 -11.78
C GLN A 335 -31.36 19.56 -12.10
N GLU A 336 -30.47 20.34 -11.46
CA GLU A 336 -29.01 20.20 -11.59
C GLU A 336 -28.40 19.35 -10.47
N PHE A 337 -28.93 19.48 -9.25
CA PHE A 337 -28.39 18.87 -8.04
C PHE A 337 -29.36 17.90 -7.39
N LEU A 338 -28.81 16.86 -6.78
CA LEU A 338 -29.48 16.02 -5.78
C LEU A 338 -28.91 16.35 -4.40
N PHE A 339 -29.72 16.21 -3.35
CA PHE A 339 -29.36 16.65 -2.00
C PHE A 339 -29.69 15.60 -0.92
N GLY A 340 -28.66 15.14 -0.22
CA GLY A 340 -28.77 14.48 1.08
C GLY A 340 -28.49 15.46 2.23
N CYS A 341 -28.94 15.12 3.44
CA CYS A 341 -28.57 15.84 4.66
C CYS A 341 -28.54 14.93 5.89
N SER A 342 -27.65 15.22 6.84
CA SER A 342 -27.48 14.44 8.08
C SER A 342 -27.15 15.33 9.29
N THR A 343 -27.26 14.75 10.49
CA THR A 343 -27.07 15.44 11.78
C THR A 343 -26.66 14.48 12.88
N GLY A 344 -26.10 15.00 13.97
CA GLY A 344 -25.66 14.22 15.14
C GLY A 344 -24.21 13.74 15.09
N ILE A 345 -23.48 14.11 14.03
CA ILE A 345 -22.12 13.61 13.71
C ILE A 345 -21.13 13.87 14.86
N TRP A 346 -21.21 15.04 15.48
CA TRP A 346 -20.35 15.47 16.59
C TRP A 346 -21.00 15.24 17.97
N GLY A 347 -22.11 14.48 18.03
CA GLY A 347 -22.82 14.14 19.26
C GLY A 347 -22.38 12.78 19.81
N ASN A 348 -22.41 12.61 21.14
CA ASN A 348 -22.09 11.35 21.80
C ASN A 348 -23.25 10.34 21.72
N GLY A 349 -23.68 9.97 20.50
CA GLY A 349 -24.52 8.81 20.22
C GLY A 349 -25.93 9.06 19.68
N TRP A 350 -26.65 7.95 19.52
CA TRP A 350 -27.98 7.83 18.93
C TRP A 350 -29.05 8.59 19.73
N GLY A 351 -29.64 9.63 19.12
CA GLY A 351 -30.65 10.49 19.74
C GLY A 351 -31.78 10.86 18.78
N GLU A 352 -32.90 11.36 19.34
CA GLU A 352 -34.00 11.96 18.58
C GLU A 352 -34.23 13.40 19.07
N ARG A 353 -34.06 14.38 18.18
CA ARG A 353 -34.25 15.81 18.48
C ARG A 353 -35.47 16.36 17.77
N LYS A 354 -36.61 16.37 18.45
CA LYS A 354 -37.93 16.74 17.89
C LYS A 354 -38.24 15.94 16.62
N GLY A 355 -38.11 14.62 16.68
CA GLY A 355 -38.38 13.75 15.54
C GLY A 355 -37.21 13.52 14.58
N ILE A 356 -36.20 14.39 14.57
CA ILE A 356 -35.00 14.18 13.75
C ILE A 356 -34.04 13.25 14.50
N VAL A 357 -33.89 12.04 13.95
CA VAL A 357 -32.91 11.03 14.36
C VAL A 357 -31.48 11.47 14.02
N GLU A 358 -30.56 11.27 14.95
CA GLU A 358 -29.13 11.52 14.85
C GLU A 358 -28.36 10.34 14.24
N SER A 359 -27.22 10.61 13.60
CA SER A 359 -26.41 9.63 12.84
C SER A 359 -27.20 8.90 11.75
N HIS A 360 -28.12 9.63 11.10
CA HIS A 360 -29.04 9.11 10.10
C HIS A 360 -29.10 10.02 8.86
N ALA A 361 -29.28 9.42 7.68
CA ALA A 361 -29.34 10.11 6.41
C ALA A 361 -30.79 10.45 6.01
N TYR A 362 -31.02 11.68 5.56
CA TYR A 362 -32.29 12.16 5.05
C TYR A 362 -32.11 12.67 3.62
N SER A 363 -33.18 12.57 2.82
CA SER A 363 -33.21 13.11 1.46
C SER A 363 -33.95 14.45 1.44
N ILE A 364 -33.40 15.46 0.76
CA ILE A 364 -34.12 16.70 0.46
C ILE A 364 -34.87 16.50 -0.86
N GLN A 365 -36.19 16.41 -0.76
CA GLN A 365 -37.08 16.03 -1.87
C GLN A 365 -37.52 17.23 -2.70
N LYS A 366 -37.68 18.41 -2.09
CA LYS A 366 -38.16 19.63 -2.77
C LYS A 366 -37.79 20.88 -1.98
N ALA A 367 -37.48 21.97 -2.67
CA ALA A 367 -37.43 23.33 -2.11
C ALA A 367 -38.49 24.21 -2.79
N VAL A 368 -39.15 25.08 -2.03
CA VAL A 368 -40.12 26.05 -2.55
C VAL A 368 -40.04 27.39 -1.80
N GLU A 369 -40.29 28.47 -2.51
CA GLU A 369 -40.57 29.79 -1.94
C GLU A 369 -41.98 30.24 -2.35
N ILE A 370 -42.90 30.35 -1.39
CA ILE A 370 -44.31 30.68 -1.62
C ILE A 370 -44.74 31.67 -0.53
N ASP A 371 -45.40 32.78 -0.91
CA ASP A 371 -45.90 33.81 0.02
C ASP A 371 -44.86 34.29 1.06
N GLY A 372 -43.58 34.35 0.66
CA GLY A 372 -42.45 34.73 1.53
C GLY A 372 -42.02 33.64 2.53
N GLN A 373 -42.56 32.43 2.44
CA GLN A 373 -42.11 31.25 3.21
C GLN A 373 -41.18 30.40 2.37
N ARG A 374 -39.99 30.11 2.92
CA ARG A 374 -38.99 29.19 2.35
C ARG A 374 -39.07 27.84 3.04
N LEU A 375 -39.61 26.86 2.33
CA LEU A 375 -39.93 25.54 2.87
C LEU A 375 -39.23 24.45 2.06
N LEU A 376 -38.79 23.40 2.75
CA LEU A 376 -38.26 22.20 2.12
C LEU A 376 -39.08 20.99 2.56
N ARG A 377 -39.22 20.04 1.65
CA ARG A 377 -39.79 18.71 1.91
C ARG A 377 -38.63 17.71 2.05
N LEU A 378 -38.59 16.97 3.16
CA LEU A 378 -37.55 15.98 3.47
C LEU A 378 -38.18 14.59 3.62
N LYS A 379 -37.42 13.55 3.25
CA LYS A 379 -37.82 12.15 3.44
C LYS A 379 -36.87 11.43 4.40
N ASN A 380 -37.43 10.79 5.42
CA ASN A 380 -36.78 9.75 6.22
C ASN A 380 -36.89 8.38 5.48
N PRO A 381 -35.77 7.70 5.18
CA PRO A 381 -35.78 6.37 4.54
C PRO A 381 -36.32 5.22 5.41
N TRP A 382 -36.56 5.44 6.72
CA TRP A 382 -37.22 4.46 7.58
C TRP A 382 -38.73 4.29 7.29
N GLY A 383 -39.32 5.18 6.49
CA GLY A 383 -40.76 5.16 6.23
C GLY A 383 -41.61 5.53 7.44
N LYS A 384 -41.02 6.22 8.43
CA LYS A 384 -41.59 6.67 9.71
C LYS A 384 -40.59 7.62 10.39
N GLY A 385 -41.02 8.35 11.41
CA GLY A 385 -40.15 9.16 12.26
C GLY A 385 -39.85 10.52 11.63
N GLU A 386 -40.70 11.49 11.95
CA GLU A 386 -40.78 12.79 11.28
C GLU A 386 -40.53 13.95 12.23
N TRP A 387 -40.11 15.09 11.67
CA TRP A 387 -39.98 16.37 12.38
C TRP A 387 -41.22 16.73 13.20
N LYS A 388 -41.03 17.24 14.42
CA LYS A 388 -42.09 17.61 15.38
C LYS A 388 -42.12 19.11 15.70
N GLY A 389 -41.66 19.95 14.76
CA GLY A 389 -41.62 21.41 14.90
C GLY A 389 -42.59 22.15 13.96
N PRO A 390 -42.37 23.45 13.66
CA PRO A 390 -43.15 24.18 12.66
C PRO A 390 -43.14 23.45 11.32
N TRP A 391 -44.31 23.38 10.65
CA TRP A 391 -44.56 22.64 9.41
C TRP A 391 -44.54 21.10 9.47
N SER A 392 -44.36 20.51 10.66
CA SER A 392 -44.67 19.08 10.88
C SER A 392 -46.14 18.74 10.70
N ASP A 393 -46.46 17.45 10.61
CA ASP A 393 -47.84 16.96 10.48
C ASP A 393 -48.79 17.41 11.60
N GLY A 394 -48.28 17.57 12.82
CA GLY A 394 -49.04 18.10 13.95
C GLY A 394 -49.08 19.64 14.04
N SER A 395 -48.50 20.38 13.09
CA SER A 395 -48.27 21.82 13.24
C SER A 395 -49.47 22.70 12.89
N LYS A 396 -49.61 23.79 13.66
CA LYS A 396 -50.69 24.79 13.53
C LYS A 396 -50.55 25.67 12.28
N GLU A 397 -49.40 25.64 11.64
CA GLU A 397 -49.05 26.36 10.42
C GLU A 397 -49.84 25.85 9.20
N TRP A 398 -50.33 24.60 9.24
CA TRP A 398 -51.16 24.01 8.20
C TRP A 398 -52.56 24.63 8.15
N THR A 399 -52.83 25.36 7.07
CA THR A 399 -54.18 25.78 6.68
C THR A 399 -54.66 24.97 5.46
N PRO A 400 -55.98 24.93 5.18
CA PRO A 400 -56.50 24.28 3.96
C PRO A 400 -55.88 24.81 2.66
N GLU A 401 -55.51 26.10 2.63
CA GLU A 401 -54.79 26.71 1.51
C GLU A 401 -53.37 26.15 1.39
N TRP A 402 -52.62 26.03 2.50
CA TRP A 402 -51.26 25.48 2.50
C TRP A 402 -51.21 24.00 2.14
N LEU A 403 -52.17 23.21 2.62
CA LEU A 403 -52.31 21.79 2.22
C LEU A 403 -52.50 21.67 0.71
N THR A 404 -53.33 22.54 0.12
CA THR A 404 -53.57 22.56 -1.34
C THR A 404 -52.34 23.06 -2.12
N LYS A 405 -51.64 24.10 -1.63
CA LYS A 405 -50.44 24.68 -2.27
C LYS A 405 -49.24 23.72 -2.28
N LEU A 406 -49.02 23.00 -1.18
CA LEU A 406 -47.87 22.10 -1.01
C LEU A 406 -48.17 20.65 -1.41
N GLY A 407 -49.46 20.28 -1.51
CA GLY A 407 -49.89 18.92 -1.81
C GLY A 407 -49.65 17.92 -0.67
N HIS A 408 -49.54 18.42 0.56
CA HIS A 408 -49.16 17.61 1.73
C HIS A 408 -50.24 16.61 2.12
N ARG A 409 -49.83 15.45 2.63
CA ARG A 409 -50.71 14.40 3.17
C ARG A 409 -50.24 14.05 4.56
N PHE A 410 -51.17 13.97 5.50
CA PHE A 410 -50.83 13.61 6.87
C PHE A 410 -50.59 12.11 7.04
N GLY A 411 -49.49 11.72 7.71
CA GLY A 411 -49.08 10.34 7.94
C GLY A 411 -47.93 10.22 8.95
N ASP A 412 -47.49 8.99 9.22
CA ASP A 412 -46.13 8.72 9.75
C ASP A 412 -45.45 7.85 8.69
N ASP A 413 -45.17 8.46 7.53
CA ASP A 413 -44.54 7.83 6.36
C ASP A 413 -43.11 8.33 6.11
N GLY A 414 -42.66 9.32 6.89
CA GLY A 414 -41.34 9.90 6.84
C GLY A 414 -41.21 11.10 5.89
N ASP A 415 -42.25 11.50 5.15
CA ASP A 415 -42.26 12.69 4.29
C ASP A 415 -42.81 13.91 5.05
N PHE A 416 -41.96 14.89 5.35
CA PHE A 416 -42.33 16.06 6.16
C PHE A 416 -41.78 17.38 5.63
N TRP A 417 -42.45 18.48 5.97
CA TRP A 417 -42.01 19.83 5.65
C TRP A 417 -41.26 20.50 6.81
N ILE A 418 -40.25 21.30 6.47
CA ILE A 418 -39.44 22.08 7.42
C ILE A 418 -39.13 23.47 6.84
N SER A 419 -38.99 24.48 7.69
CA SER A 419 -38.54 25.81 7.24
C SER A 419 -37.03 25.81 6.93
N TYR A 420 -36.59 26.61 5.96
CA TYR A 420 -35.15 26.73 5.66
C TYR A 420 -34.31 27.15 6.88
N ASN A 421 -34.85 28.04 7.73
CA ASN A 421 -34.22 28.46 8.97
C ASN A 421 -34.11 27.33 10.01
N ASP A 422 -35.06 26.39 10.05
CA ASP A 422 -34.99 25.24 10.95
C ASP A 422 -34.09 24.14 10.39
N LEU A 423 -34.07 23.93 9.07
CA LEU A 423 -33.11 23.06 8.38
C LEU A 423 -31.67 23.40 8.79
N LEU A 424 -31.27 24.66 8.59
CA LEU A 424 -29.93 25.17 8.95
C LEU A 424 -29.65 25.20 10.48
N ARG A 425 -30.64 24.92 11.33
CA ARG A 425 -30.47 24.82 12.79
C ARG A 425 -30.54 23.38 13.32
N LYS A 426 -30.82 22.41 12.46
CA LYS A 426 -31.10 21.02 12.85
C LYS A 426 -30.22 20.04 12.10
N TYR A 427 -29.90 20.31 10.85
CA TYR A 427 -28.94 19.56 10.05
C TYR A 427 -27.55 20.21 10.14
N GLN A 428 -26.51 19.39 10.04
CA GLN A 428 -25.13 19.81 10.22
C GLN A 428 -24.33 19.68 8.93
N ALA A 429 -24.56 18.59 8.18
CA ALA A 429 -23.92 18.34 6.89
C ALA A 429 -24.97 18.16 5.79
N PHE A 430 -24.68 18.73 4.63
CA PHE A 430 -25.40 18.56 3.37
C PHE A 430 -24.48 17.88 2.35
N GLU A 431 -25.06 17.01 1.54
CA GLU A 431 -24.37 16.24 0.52
C GLU A 431 -24.99 16.63 -0.82
N ARG A 432 -24.29 17.47 -1.60
CA ARG A 432 -24.79 18.08 -2.84
C ARG A 432 -24.18 17.38 -4.04
N THR A 433 -24.94 16.54 -4.72
CA THR A 433 -24.47 15.79 -5.90
C THR A 433 -24.87 16.49 -7.20
N ARG A 434 -23.89 16.93 -7.99
CA ARG A 434 -24.11 17.38 -9.37
C ARG A 434 -24.32 16.19 -10.29
N LEU A 435 -25.37 16.26 -11.11
CA LEU A 435 -25.65 15.32 -12.18
C LEU A 435 -25.06 15.81 -13.51
N PHE A 436 -24.49 14.90 -14.31
CA PHE A 436 -23.93 15.20 -15.62
C PHE A 436 -24.85 14.75 -16.75
N GLY A 437 -25.29 15.68 -17.59
CA GLY A 437 -26.03 15.38 -18.82
C GLY A 437 -25.15 14.99 -20.01
N PRO A 438 -25.74 14.66 -21.18
CA PRO A 438 -25.03 14.28 -22.40
C PRO A 438 -24.10 15.36 -22.98
N GLU A 439 -24.26 16.61 -22.55
CA GLU A 439 -23.41 17.76 -22.89
C GLU A 439 -22.04 17.76 -22.18
N TRP A 440 -21.84 16.87 -21.19
CA TRP A 440 -20.57 16.70 -20.51
C TRP A 440 -19.69 15.61 -21.15
N ARG A 441 -18.38 15.82 -21.10
CA ARG A 441 -17.36 14.83 -21.41
C ARG A 441 -16.51 14.61 -20.17
N VAL A 442 -15.97 13.40 -20.02
CA VAL A 442 -15.07 13.07 -18.92
C VAL A 442 -13.76 12.49 -19.47
N SER A 443 -12.66 13.04 -18.98
CA SER A 443 -11.31 12.52 -19.17
C SER A 443 -10.78 12.04 -17.82
N GLN A 444 -10.19 10.85 -17.76
CA GLN A 444 -9.66 10.30 -16.51
C GLN A 444 -8.29 9.65 -16.66
N VAL A 445 -7.48 9.71 -15.60
CA VAL A 445 -6.21 8.98 -15.49
C VAL A 445 -5.99 8.56 -14.04
N TRP A 446 -5.40 7.38 -13.85
CA TRP A 446 -5.10 6.79 -12.54
C TRP A 446 -3.58 6.61 -12.37
N THR A 447 -3.09 6.72 -11.13
CA THR A 447 -1.69 6.46 -10.77
C THR A 447 -1.60 5.96 -9.32
N THR A 448 -0.48 5.32 -8.99
CA THR A 448 -0.08 5.06 -7.60
C THR A 448 0.83 6.20 -7.10
N LEU A 449 0.67 6.58 -5.83
CA LEU A 449 1.52 7.51 -5.09
C LEU A 449 2.04 6.82 -3.82
N ALA A 450 3.34 6.92 -3.55
CA ALA A 450 3.89 6.65 -2.23
C ALA A 450 3.66 7.87 -1.34
N VAL A 451 3.05 7.68 -0.17
CA VAL A 451 2.69 8.77 0.75
C VAL A 451 3.77 8.88 1.82
N PRO A 452 4.55 9.97 1.84
CA PRO A 452 5.54 10.19 2.90
C PRO A 452 4.85 10.35 4.25
N TRP A 453 5.56 10.07 5.34
CA TRP A 453 5.05 10.33 6.69
C TRP A 453 4.89 11.84 6.97
N THR A 454 5.74 12.66 6.35
CA THR A 454 5.62 14.13 6.39
C THR A 454 4.53 14.61 5.44
N LEU A 455 3.55 15.33 5.96
CA LEU A 455 2.40 15.85 5.20
C LEU A 455 2.78 17.03 4.29
N ASP A 456 3.04 16.76 3.00
CA ASP A 456 3.38 17.77 1.97
C ASP A 456 2.68 17.48 0.62
N TYR A 457 2.84 18.37 -0.35
CA TYR A 457 2.43 18.13 -1.74
C TYR A 457 3.38 17.15 -2.41
N HIS A 458 2.82 16.24 -3.21
CA HIS A 458 3.59 15.32 -4.02
C HIS A 458 4.22 16.02 -5.21
N ASP A 459 5.50 15.72 -5.45
CA ASP A 459 6.17 16.10 -6.69
C ASP A 459 5.53 15.44 -7.92
N THR A 460 4.99 14.22 -7.76
CA THR A 460 4.13 13.59 -8.76
C THR A 460 2.73 14.22 -8.71
N HIS A 461 2.34 14.85 -9.81
CA HIS A 461 1.11 15.63 -9.93
C HIS A 461 0.43 15.38 -11.29
N PHE A 462 -0.74 15.97 -11.51
CA PHE A 462 -1.43 15.87 -12.81
C PHE A 462 -1.33 17.18 -13.57
N SER A 463 -1.40 17.11 -14.90
CA SER A 463 -1.56 18.28 -15.77
C SER A 463 -2.64 18.02 -16.80
N PHE A 464 -3.47 19.03 -17.06
CA PHE A 464 -4.49 18.97 -18.10
C PHE A 464 -4.57 20.29 -18.88
N SER A 465 -4.98 20.20 -20.14
CA SER A 465 -5.25 21.36 -20.98
C SER A 465 -6.73 21.47 -21.32
N ILE A 466 -7.22 22.70 -21.51
CA ILE A 466 -8.57 23.02 -21.95
C ILE A 466 -8.47 23.81 -23.26
N ALA A 467 -9.17 23.35 -24.30
CA ALA A 467 -9.18 24.02 -25.61
C ALA A 467 -10.10 25.26 -25.69
N LYS A 468 -11.19 25.31 -24.90
CA LYS A 468 -12.19 26.40 -24.92
C LYS A 468 -12.61 26.80 -23.49
N PRO A 469 -12.82 28.09 -23.20
CA PRO A 469 -13.26 28.52 -21.88
C PRO A 469 -14.65 27.96 -21.54
N GLY A 470 -14.88 27.61 -20.27
CA GLY A 470 -16.17 27.10 -19.81
C GLY A 470 -16.14 26.38 -18.47
N PRO A 471 -17.28 25.80 -18.03
CA PRO A 471 -17.42 25.15 -16.74
C PRO A 471 -16.75 23.77 -16.74
N VAL A 472 -15.96 23.53 -15.70
CA VAL A 472 -15.16 22.33 -15.46
C VAL A 472 -15.35 21.87 -14.02
N VAL A 473 -15.51 20.55 -13.83
CA VAL A 473 -15.48 19.91 -12.51
C VAL A 473 -14.26 19.00 -12.44
N ILE A 474 -13.35 19.31 -11.52
CA ILE A 474 -12.11 18.54 -11.28
C ILE A 474 -12.35 17.68 -10.04
N VAL A 475 -12.09 16.39 -10.15
CA VAL A 475 -12.30 15.42 -9.07
C VAL A 475 -11.06 14.58 -8.89
N LEU A 476 -10.52 14.56 -7.67
CA LEU A 476 -9.49 13.62 -7.26
C LEU A 476 -10.17 12.55 -6.39
N ALA A 477 -10.08 11.29 -6.79
CA ALA A 477 -10.66 10.16 -6.07
C ALA A 477 -9.59 9.11 -5.74
N GLN A 478 -9.80 8.36 -4.67
CA GLN A 478 -9.13 7.08 -4.42
C GLN A 478 -10.05 5.92 -4.87
N LEU A 479 -9.53 4.69 -4.83
CA LEU A 479 -10.34 3.49 -5.07
C LEU A 479 -11.42 3.37 -3.98
N ASP A 480 -12.60 2.88 -4.35
CA ASP A 480 -13.63 2.53 -3.36
C ASP A 480 -13.28 1.24 -2.61
N ASP A 481 -12.78 1.36 -1.38
CA ASP A 481 -12.44 0.22 -0.52
C ASP A 481 -13.63 -0.70 -0.20
N ARG A 482 -14.88 -0.21 -0.36
CA ARG A 482 -16.10 -0.93 0.03
C ARG A 482 -16.25 -2.26 -0.72
N TYR A 483 -15.93 -2.31 -2.01
CA TYR A 483 -16.10 -3.52 -2.83
C TYR A 483 -14.96 -4.54 -2.72
N PHE A 484 -13.91 -4.22 -1.96
CA PHE A 484 -12.88 -5.17 -1.53
C PHE A 484 -12.66 -5.15 -0.01
N ARG A 485 -13.73 -4.86 0.75
CA ARG A 485 -13.69 -4.72 2.23
C ARG A 485 -13.11 -5.96 2.91
N GLY A 486 -12.18 -5.68 3.80
CA GLY A 486 -11.26 -6.61 4.43
C GLY A 486 -9.86 -6.61 3.80
N LEU A 487 -9.69 -6.21 2.53
CA LEU A 487 -8.38 -6.14 1.86
C LEU A 487 -7.86 -4.71 1.68
N GLN A 488 -8.54 -3.67 2.18
CA GLN A 488 -8.10 -2.27 2.01
C GLN A 488 -6.70 -1.99 2.57
N GLY A 489 -6.33 -2.67 3.66
CA GLY A 489 -5.07 -2.50 4.38
C GLY A 489 -5.22 -1.67 5.65
N GLN A 490 -4.09 -1.14 6.14
CA GLN A 490 -3.98 -0.48 7.45
C GLN A 490 -4.01 1.05 7.39
N TYR A 491 -3.99 1.63 6.19
CA TYR A 491 -3.89 3.07 5.97
C TYR A 491 -5.22 3.61 5.47
N ILE A 492 -5.73 4.66 6.11
CA ILE A 492 -6.83 5.47 5.59
C ILE A 492 -6.23 6.77 5.05
N PHE A 493 -6.63 7.15 3.83
CA PHE A 493 -6.13 8.34 3.16
C PHE A 493 -7.16 9.47 3.13
N SER A 494 -6.72 10.70 3.37
CA SER A 494 -7.48 11.92 3.10
C SER A 494 -6.85 12.67 1.93
N LEU A 495 -7.69 13.18 1.03
CA LEU A 495 -7.28 13.75 -0.25
C LEU A 495 -7.43 15.27 -0.25
N ALA A 496 -6.44 15.96 -0.79
CA ALA A 496 -6.52 17.38 -1.13
C ALA A 496 -5.74 17.68 -2.42
N PHE A 497 -6.10 18.76 -3.11
CA PHE A 497 -5.32 19.29 -4.23
C PHE A 497 -5.42 20.81 -4.35
N ARG A 498 -4.45 21.40 -5.05
CA ARG A 498 -4.48 22.79 -5.54
C ARG A 498 -4.44 22.80 -7.07
N VAL A 499 -5.15 23.73 -7.69
CA VAL A 499 -5.13 23.95 -9.15
C VAL A 499 -4.31 25.19 -9.44
N HIS A 500 -3.28 25.06 -10.26
CA HIS A 500 -2.42 26.14 -10.72
C HIS A 500 -2.61 26.33 -12.23
N LYS A 501 -2.45 27.55 -12.73
CA LYS A 501 -2.26 27.80 -14.18
C LYS A 501 -0.80 27.47 -14.50
N ALA A 502 -0.53 26.78 -15.61
CA ALA A 502 0.82 26.34 -15.93
C ALA A 502 1.82 27.52 -15.95
N GLY A 503 2.95 27.36 -15.26
CA GLY A 503 3.97 28.41 -15.11
C GLY A 503 3.64 29.51 -14.09
N GLN A 504 2.60 29.36 -13.25
CA GLN A 504 2.32 30.25 -12.12
C GLN A 504 2.51 29.51 -10.78
N GLU A 505 3.25 30.12 -9.84
CA GLU A 505 3.43 29.56 -8.49
C GLU A 505 2.16 29.68 -7.64
N ASP A 506 1.38 30.76 -7.82
CA ASP A 506 0.11 30.96 -7.13
C ASP A 506 -0.95 29.92 -7.57
N TYR A 507 -1.74 29.46 -6.61
CA TYR A 507 -2.88 28.58 -6.87
C TYR A 507 -4.15 29.39 -7.14
N LEU A 508 -4.95 28.93 -8.10
CA LEU A 508 -6.26 29.51 -8.41
C LEU A 508 -7.30 29.13 -7.36
N VAL A 509 -7.24 27.88 -6.90
CA VAL A 509 -8.19 27.31 -5.94
C VAL A 509 -7.58 26.07 -5.28
N ARG A 510 -8.12 25.73 -4.12
CA ARG A 510 -7.83 24.54 -3.34
C ARG A 510 -9.10 23.71 -3.20
N SER A 511 -9.00 22.39 -3.28
CA SER A 511 -10.10 21.50 -2.93
C SER A 511 -10.50 21.69 -1.47
N GLN A 512 -11.81 21.75 -1.20
CA GLN A 512 -12.29 21.59 0.16
C GLN A 512 -11.97 20.17 0.62
N THR A 513 -11.17 20.04 1.69
CA THR A 513 -10.93 18.74 2.33
C THR A 513 -12.25 18.27 2.94
N ALA A 514 -12.80 17.17 2.44
CA ALA A 514 -13.98 16.55 3.02
C ALA A 514 -13.66 16.06 4.44
N LEU A 515 -14.54 16.34 5.39
CA LEU A 515 -14.37 15.93 6.79
C LEU A 515 -14.84 14.50 7.03
N ARG A 516 -15.73 13.99 6.16
CA ARG A 516 -16.26 12.61 6.24
C ARG A 516 -16.05 11.80 4.97
N MET A 517 -16.38 12.38 3.81
CA MET A 517 -16.35 11.70 2.51
C MET A 517 -14.92 11.62 1.96
N SER A 518 -14.10 10.70 2.47
CA SER A 518 -12.69 10.55 2.05
C SER A 518 -12.52 9.98 0.64
N ARG A 519 -13.53 9.32 0.06
CA ARG A 519 -13.44 8.65 -1.25
C ARG A 519 -13.05 9.60 -2.39
N SER A 520 -13.56 10.84 -2.39
CA SER A 520 -13.15 11.85 -3.37
C SER A 520 -13.28 13.29 -2.86
N VAL A 521 -12.49 14.19 -3.44
CA VAL A 521 -12.60 15.64 -3.30
C VAL A 521 -12.72 16.30 -4.66
N ASN A 522 -13.44 17.41 -4.74
CA ASN A 522 -13.75 18.08 -6.00
C ASN A 522 -13.71 19.61 -5.88
N VAL A 523 -13.57 20.25 -7.04
CA VAL A 523 -13.79 21.70 -7.23
C VAL A 523 -14.52 21.93 -8.55
N GLU A 524 -15.42 22.90 -8.56
CA GLU A 524 -16.18 23.33 -9.72
C GLU A 524 -15.76 24.77 -10.08
N LEU A 525 -15.38 25.01 -11.33
CA LEU A 525 -14.79 26.27 -11.79
C LEU A 525 -15.25 26.61 -13.21
N ASP A 526 -15.33 27.89 -13.54
CA ASP A 526 -15.22 28.34 -14.93
C ASP A 526 -13.75 28.65 -15.23
N LEU A 527 -13.16 27.94 -16.19
CA LEU A 527 -11.75 28.08 -16.57
C LEU A 527 -11.60 28.67 -17.97
N GLU A 528 -10.46 29.33 -18.20
CA GLU A 528 -10.07 29.81 -19.53
C GLU A 528 -9.47 28.67 -20.37
N ALA A 529 -9.32 28.90 -21.68
CA ALA A 529 -8.49 28.02 -22.51
C ALA A 529 -7.01 28.15 -22.08
N GLY A 530 -6.33 27.04 -21.86
CA GLY A 530 -4.98 27.02 -21.31
C GLY A 530 -4.55 25.66 -20.77
N GLU A 531 -3.39 25.65 -20.11
CA GLU A 531 -2.84 24.47 -19.43
C GLU A 531 -2.81 24.72 -17.91
N TYR A 532 -3.12 23.67 -17.16
CA TYR A 532 -3.32 23.69 -15.72
C TYR A 532 -2.59 22.51 -15.08
N GLU A 533 -2.12 22.71 -13.84
CA GLU A 533 -1.49 21.69 -13.00
C GLU A 533 -2.35 21.45 -11.76
N VAL A 534 -2.51 20.18 -11.38
CA VAL A 534 -3.23 19.76 -10.17
C VAL A 534 -2.22 19.12 -9.23
N ARG A 535 -1.73 19.91 -8.28
CA ARG A 535 -0.78 19.51 -7.23
C ARG A 535 -1.54 18.77 -6.14
N VAL A 536 -1.14 17.53 -5.87
CA VAL A 536 -1.86 16.61 -4.98
C VAL A 536 -1.21 16.59 -3.61
N LYS A 537 -2.01 16.54 -2.55
CA LYS A 537 -1.58 16.32 -1.16
C LYS A 537 -2.42 15.17 -0.59
N VAL A 538 -1.77 14.09 -0.19
CA VAL A 538 -2.43 12.94 0.44
C VAL A 538 -1.94 12.87 1.88
N ASP A 539 -2.89 12.91 2.82
CA ASP A 539 -2.63 12.58 4.22
C ASP A 539 -2.95 11.09 4.45
N ALA A 540 -2.17 10.41 5.27
CA ALA A 540 -2.33 8.99 5.55
C ALA A 540 -2.27 8.73 7.05
N THR A 541 -3.28 8.03 7.58
CA THR A 541 -3.32 7.59 8.98
C THR A 541 -3.20 6.07 9.05
N ARG A 542 -2.19 5.55 9.77
CA ARG A 542 -2.04 4.11 10.05
C ARG A 542 -2.93 3.72 11.23
N TYR A 543 -3.68 2.63 11.06
CA TYR A 543 -4.58 2.06 12.05
C TYR A 543 -4.12 0.66 12.46
N GLU A 544 -3.52 0.56 13.64
CA GLU A 544 -2.85 -0.66 14.10
C GLU A 544 -3.80 -1.80 14.47
N GLN A 545 -5.10 -1.55 14.62
CA GLN A 545 -6.09 -2.62 14.82
C GLN A 545 -6.36 -3.43 13.53
N PHE A 546 -6.08 -2.85 12.36
CA PHE A 546 -6.21 -3.54 11.08
C PHE A 546 -4.95 -4.35 10.74
N LEU A 547 -5.15 -5.45 10.03
CA LEU A 547 -4.11 -6.34 9.53
C LEU A 547 -3.61 -5.88 8.16
N PRO A 548 -2.33 -6.09 7.82
CA PRO A 548 -1.83 -5.91 6.46
C PRO A 548 -2.46 -6.94 5.52
N VAL A 549 -2.51 -6.61 4.22
CA VAL A 549 -3.28 -7.36 3.22
C VAL A 549 -2.83 -8.82 3.11
N ASP A 550 -1.53 -9.11 3.25
CA ASP A 550 -1.02 -10.48 3.16
C ASP A 550 -1.35 -11.34 4.39
N GLU A 551 -1.44 -10.75 5.59
CA GLU A 551 -1.95 -11.45 6.77
C GLU A 551 -3.44 -11.79 6.62
N VAL A 552 -4.26 -10.87 6.09
CA VAL A 552 -5.68 -11.14 5.78
C VAL A 552 -5.82 -12.31 4.80
N ILE A 553 -4.99 -12.35 3.75
CA ILE A 553 -4.95 -13.47 2.80
C ILE A 553 -4.61 -14.77 3.54
N ARG A 554 -3.53 -14.80 4.34
CA ARG A 554 -3.10 -16.00 5.09
C ARG A 554 -4.19 -16.51 6.05
N LYS A 555 -4.90 -15.59 6.72
CA LYS A 555 -6.00 -15.86 7.66
C LYS A 555 -7.20 -16.50 6.97
N ASN A 556 -7.60 -15.98 5.80
CA ASN A 556 -8.84 -16.41 5.12
C ASN A 556 -8.62 -17.53 4.07
N ALA A 557 -7.39 -17.77 3.60
CA ALA A 557 -7.12 -18.67 2.48
C ALA A 557 -7.44 -20.16 2.72
N LYS A 558 -7.46 -20.62 3.97
CA LYS A 558 -7.78 -22.01 4.33
C LYS A 558 -9.29 -22.27 4.33
N ASP A 559 -10.03 -21.40 5.00
CA ASP A 559 -11.42 -21.68 5.38
C ASP A 559 -12.44 -20.92 4.52
N ARG A 560 -12.08 -19.76 3.94
CA ARG A 560 -12.98 -18.88 3.15
C ARG A 560 -12.47 -18.65 1.73
N ARG A 561 -12.08 -19.74 1.06
CA ARG A 561 -11.49 -19.73 -0.30
C ARG A 561 -12.36 -19.01 -1.33
N GLU A 562 -13.66 -19.27 -1.37
CA GLU A 562 -14.55 -18.73 -2.41
C GLU A 562 -14.76 -17.21 -2.24
N LYS A 563 -15.01 -16.77 -1.01
CA LYS A 563 -14.96 -15.34 -0.63
C LYS A 563 -13.66 -14.68 -1.05
N LEU A 564 -12.52 -15.24 -0.67
CA LEU A 564 -11.21 -14.65 -0.95
C LEU A 564 -10.93 -14.54 -2.46
N ILE A 565 -11.38 -15.51 -3.27
CA ILE A 565 -11.31 -15.42 -4.73
C ILE A 565 -12.21 -14.29 -5.27
N ARG A 566 -13.46 -14.17 -4.78
CA ARG A 566 -14.41 -13.15 -5.24
C ARG A 566 -13.92 -11.73 -4.89
N ILE A 567 -13.56 -11.50 -3.64
CA ILE A 567 -13.11 -10.20 -3.12
C ILE A 567 -11.69 -9.87 -3.63
N GLY A 568 -10.79 -10.86 -3.71
CA GLY A 568 -9.45 -10.67 -4.26
C GLY A 568 -9.43 -10.39 -5.76
N LEU A 569 -10.35 -10.98 -6.55
CA LEU A 569 -10.54 -10.60 -7.96
C LEU A 569 -10.97 -9.13 -8.10
N ALA A 570 -11.82 -8.66 -7.19
CA ALA A 570 -12.28 -7.29 -7.17
C ALA A 570 -11.15 -6.32 -6.77
N TYR A 571 -10.34 -6.68 -5.77
CA TYR A 571 -9.12 -5.98 -5.37
C TYR A 571 -8.12 -5.85 -6.52
N ASP A 572 -7.83 -6.94 -7.22
CA ASP A 572 -6.92 -6.96 -8.38
C ASP A 572 -7.41 -6.06 -9.51
N LEU A 573 -8.72 -6.09 -9.78
CA LEU A 573 -9.36 -5.23 -10.77
C LEU A 573 -9.21 -3.76 -10.40
N ALA A 574 -9.43 -3.40 -9.13
CA ALA A 574 -9.25 -2.06 -8.59
C ALA A 574 -7.80 -1.57 -8.76
N HIS A 575 -6.85 -2.32 -8.20
CA HIS A 575 -5.44 -1.95 -8.18
C HIS A 575 -4.77 -2.03 -9.56
N SER A 576 -5.39 -2.72 -10.54
CA SER A 576 -4.96 -2.66 -11.94
C SER A 576 -4.97 -1.24 -12.53
N LYS A 577 -5.86 -0.36 -12.04
CA LYS A 577 -5.94 1.06 -12.46
C LYS A 577 -4.72 1.86 -12.03
N GLY A 578 -4.15 1.55 -10.86
CA GLY A 578 -2.97 2.23 -10.32
C GLY A 578 -1.63 1.81 -10.93
N ARG A 579 -1.59 0.77 -11.80
CA ARG A 579 -0.35 0.25 -12.38
C ARG A 579 0.37 1.36 -13.17
N ILE A 580 1.53 1.77 -12.66
CA ILE A 580 2.36 2.82 -13.26
C ILE A 580 2.72 2.42 -14.69
N VAL A 581 2.23 3.20 -15.66
CA VAL A 581 2.68 3.15 -17.05
C VAL A 581 3.81 4.15 -17.17
N GLU A 582 5.03 3.62 -17.26
CA GLU A 582 6.24 4.40 -17.54
C GLU A 582 6.10 5.06 -18.93
N THR A 583 6.32 6.36 -19.03
CA THR A 583 6.35 7.06 -20.33
C THR A 583 7.61 6.69 -21.12
N ASP A 584 7.61 6.88 -22.44
CA ASP A 584 8.81 6.60 -23.25
C ASP A 584 10.03 7.46 -22.81
N GLU A 585 9.76 8.66 -22.26
CA GLU A 585 10.76 9.57 -21.68
C GLU A 585 11.29 9.07 -20.33
N GLU A 586 10.39 8.70 -19.40
CA GLU A 586 10.76 8.08 -18.11
C GLU A 586 11.58 6.80 -18.32
N LYS A 587 11.17 5.97 -19.28
CA LYS A 587 11.84 4.72 -19.64
C LYS A 587 13.24 4.97 -20.19
N ALA A 588 13.40 5.92 -21.10
CA ALA A 588 14.71 6.30 -21.64
C ALA A 588 15.64 6.81 -20.53
N ALA A 589 15.11 7.60 -19.59
CA ALA A 589 15.86 8.10 -18.45
C ALA A 589 16.27 6.98 -17.47
N ARG A 590 15.37 6.03 -17.16
CA ARG A 590 15.70 4.85 -16.35
C ARG A 590 16.75 3.96 -17.03
N GLU A 591 16.59 3.64 -18.32
CA GLU A 591 17.56 2.84 -19.06
C GLU A 591 18.94 3.51 -19.11
N ALA A 592 18.99 4.85 -19.21
CA ALA A 592 20.22 5.63 -19.11
C ALA A 592 20.83 5.58 -17.71
N GLN A 593 20.05 5.70 -16.62
CA GLN A 593 20.59 5.62 -15.26
C GLN A 593 21.02 4.19 -14.89
N GLU A 594 20.26 3.16 -15.27
CA GLU A 594 20.68 1.76 -15.11
C GLU A 594 22.04 1.50 -15.78
N LYS A 595 22.27 2.12 -16.94
CA LYS A 595 23.56 2.08 -17.62
C LYS A 595 24.65 2.83 -16.83
N LYS A 596 24.40 4.07 -16.39
CA LYS A 596 25.31 4.84 -15.51
C LYS A 596 25.68 4.06 -14.25
N ILE A 597 24.71 3.41 -13.58
CA ILE A 597 24.92 2.61 -12.36
C ILE A 597 25.78 1.37 -12.67
N LYS A 598 25.47 0.63 -13.75
CA LYS A 598 26.29 -0.52 -14.19
C LYS A 598 27.72 -0.10 -14.53
N GLU A 599 27.91 1.08 -15.13
CA GLU A 599 29.24 1.66 -15.41
C GLU A 599 29.97 2.07 -14.12
N LYS A 600 29.33 2.83 -13.20
CA LYS A 600 29.91 3.17 -11.88
C LYS A 600 30.28 1.91 -11.09
N ALA A 601 29.43 0.89 -11.05
CA ALA A 601 29.69 -0.39 -10.38
C ALA A 601 30.86 -1.16 -11.02
N LYS A 602 30.96 -1.18 -12.36
CA LYS A 602 32.09 -1.78 -13.08
C LYS A 602 33.40 -1.05 -12.75
N ASP A 603 33.38 0.27 -12.65
CA ASP A 603 34.58 1.07 -12.34
C ASP A 603 34.97 1.02 -10.86
N GLU A 604 34.01 0.90 -9.92
CA GLU A 604 34.31 0.54 -8.54
C GLU A 604 34.92 -0.86 -8.42
N LEU A 605 34.40 -1.84 -9.15
CA LEU A 605 34.95 -3.20 -9.16
C LEU A 605 36.38 -3.19 -9.71
N LYS A 606 36.65 -2.48 -10.83
CA LYS A 606 38.02 -2.26 -11.34
C LYS A 606 38.93 -1.62 -10.28
N LYS A 607 38.48 -0.57 -9.58
CA LYS A 607 39.25 0.09 -8.50
C LYS A 607 39.54 -0.86 -7.34
N LYS A 608 38.57 -1.67 -6.91
CA LYS A 608 38.75 -2.69 -5.85
C LYS A 608 39.76 -3.76 -6.29
N VAL A 609 39.63 -4.30 -7.50
CA VAL A 609 40.58 -5.28 -8.07
C VAL A 609 42.00 -4.71 -8.16
N LEU A 610 42.14 -3.46 -8.63
CA LEU A 610 43.44 -2.78 -8.71
C LEU A 610 44.05 -2.59 -7.31
N ALA A 611 43.26 -2.11 -6.34
CA ALA A 611 43.71 -1.90 -4.97
C ALA A 611 44.16 -3.20 -4.28
N THR A 612 43.39 -4.30 -4.40
CA THR A 612 43.78 -5.61 -3.88
C THR A 612 45.05 -6.13 -4.55
N ARG A 613 45.21 -5.93 -5.86
CA ARG A 613 46.43 -6.31 -6.58
C ARG A 613 47.65 -5.49 -6.11
N ASP A 614 47.49 -4.18 -5.94
CA ASP A 614 48.59 -3.32 -5.51
C ASP A 614 48.96 -3.58 -4.02
N GLU A 615 47.98 -3.93 -3.17
CA GLU A 615 48.22 -4.41 -1.81
C GLU A 615 48.97 -5.75 -1.78
N THR A 616 48.54 -6.74 -2.57
CA THR A 616 49.26 -8.04 -2.66
C THR A 616 50.69 -7.86 -3.20
N HIS A 617 50.89 -6.99 -4.20
CA HIS A 617 52.23 -6.62 -4.70
C HIS A 617 53.08 -5.92 -3.63
N TYR A 618 52.51 -5.00 -2.85
CA TYR A 618 53.19 -4.35 -1.73
C TYR A 618 53.59 -5.35 -0.63
N LEU A 619 52.69 -6.27 -0.27
CA LEU A 619 52.94 -7.33 0.71
C LEU A 619 54.05 -8.29 0.24
N ALA A 620 54.01 -8.73 -1.02
CA ALA A 620 55.04 -9.57 -1.63
C ALA A 620 56.41 -8.87 -1.67
N THR A 621 56.46 -7.60 -2.09
CA THR A 621 57.69 -6.78 -2.08
C THR A 621 58.27 -6.66 -0.66
N LYS A 622 57.41 -6.45 0.35
CA LYS A 622 57.79 -6.34 1.76
C LYS A 622 58.26 -7.66 2.36
N GLN A 623 57.70 -8.80 1.93
CA GLN A 623 58.20 -10.13 2.26
C GLN A 623 59.57 -10.38 1.63
N TYR A 624 59.74 -10.11 0.33
CA TYR A 624 61.01 -10.25 -0.38
C TYR A 624 62.14 -9.44 0.31
N GLN A 625 61.89 -8.16 0.62
CA GLN A 625 62.84 -7.33 1.37
C GLN A 625 63.17 -7.89 2.76
N ARG A 626 62.18 -8.44 3.49
CA ARG A 626 62.40 -9.11 4.79
C ARG A 626 63.29 -10.33 4.63
N ASP A 627 63.10 -11.13 3.59
CA ASP A 627 63.85 -12.36 3.38
C ASP A 627 65.26 -12.13 2.84
N VAL A 628 65.48 -11.12 1.99
CA VAL A 628 66.83 -10.61 1.66
C VAL A 628 67.56 -10.17 2.93
N LYS A 629 66.89 -9.43 3.82
CA LYS A 629 67.47 -8.98 5.11
C LYS A 629 67.74 -10.15 6.08
N LYS A 630 66.92 -11.21 6.07
CA LYS A 630 67.19 -12.47 6.80
C LYS A 630 68.39 -13.22 6.21
N LYS A 631 68.50 -13.32 4.87
CA LYS A 631 69.63 -13.97 4.16
C LYS A 631 70.96 -13.25 4.47
N LEU A 632 70.98 -11.91 4.43
CA LEU A 632 72.13 -11.09 4.84
C LEU A 632 72.53 -11.36 6.30
N ARG A 633 71.59 -11.26 7.26
CA ARG A 633 71.86 -11.55 8.68
C ARG A 633 72.35 -12.99 8.94
N LYS A 634 71.91 -13.98 8.13
CA LYS A 634 72.45 -15.34 8.17
C LYS A 634 73.91 -15.39 7.68
N ARG A 635 74.23 -14.76 6.54
CA ARG A 635 75.61 -14.63 6.01
C ARG A 635 76.54 -13.90 7.01
N GLU A 636 76.07 -12.84 7.67
CA GLU A 636 76.81 -12.14 8.73
C GLU A 636 77.07 -13.02 9.96
N LYS A 637 76.04 -13.69 10.49
CA LYS A 637 76.20 -14.63 11.62
C LYS A 637 77.13 -15.80 11.28
N GLN A 638 77.15 -16.27 10.04
CA GLN A 638 78.11 -17.28 9.56
C GLN A 638 79.53 -16.72 9.50
N LYS A 639 79.75 -15.53 8.94
CA LYS A 639 81.06 -14.85 8.97
C LYS A 639 81.57 -14.63 10.41
N ALA A 640 80.71 -14.18 11.32
CA ALA A 640 81.06 -13.99 12.74
C ALA A 640 81.40 -15.32 13.44
N LYS A 641 80.64 -16.41 13.20
CA LYS A 641 80.99 -17.75 13.70
C LYS A 641 82.32 -18.27 13.14
N LEU A 642 82.63 -17.98 11.88
CA LEU A 642 83.92 -18.32 11.25
C LEU A 642 85.09 -17.51 11.84
N ALA A 643 84.89 -16.22 12.13
CA ALA A 643 85.86 -15.37 12.81
C ALA A 643 86.13 -15.86 14.24
N ALA A 644 85.09 -16.08 15.05
CA ALA A 644 85.21 -16.62 16.41
C ALA A 644 85.84 -18.02 16.44
N LYS A 645 85.58 -18.87 15.43
CA LYS A 645 86.26 -20.17 15.28
C LYS A 645 87.75 -20.01 14.94
N LYS A 646 88.12 -19.01 14.13
CA LYS A 646 89.54 -18.67 13.87
C LYS A 646 90.23 -18.14 15.13
N GLU A 647 89.61 -17.24 15.88
CA GLU A 647 90.16 -16.72 17.16
C GLU A 647 90.32 -17.84 18.20
N ARG A 648 89.29 -18.68 18.40
CA ARG A 648 89.36 -19.83 19.32
C ARG A 648 90.49 -20.81 18.93
N ASN A 649 90.68 -21.04 17.63
CA ASN A 649 91.79 -21.88 17.14
C ASN A 649 93.16 -21.21 17.30
N ALA A 650 93.25 -19.87 17.20
CA ALA A 650 94.47 -19.12 17.44
C ALA A 650 94.83 -19.11 18.94
N ALA A 651 93.86 -18.89 19.82
CA ALA A 651 94.02 -18.98 21.27
C ALA A 651 94.47 -20.37 21.70
N ALA A 652 93.80 -21.43 21.23
CA ALA A 652 94.19 -22.82 21.53
C ALA A 652 95.57 -23.21 20.96
N LYS A 653 96.06 -22.52 19.91
CA LYS A 653 97.43 -22.68 19.40
C LYS A 653 98.44 -21.97 20.31
N ALA A 654 98.17 -20.72 20.70
CA ALA A 654 99.02 -19.97 21.63
C ALA A 654 99.13 -20.65 23.00
N GLU A 655 98.03 -21.20 23.51
CA GLU A 655 97.98 -21.96 24.76
C GLU A 655 98.78 -23.27 24.68
N LYS A 656 98.70 -24.00 23.55
CA LYS A 656 99.55 -25.19 23.30
C LYS A 656 101.03 -24.84 23.13
N GLU A 657 101.37 -23.70 22.54
CA GLU A 657 102.77 -23.26 22.42
C GLU A 657 103.32 -22.79 23.77
N ALA A 658 102.54 -22.09 24.59
CA ALA A 658 102.89 -21.74 25.97
C ALA A 658 103.07 -22.98 26.88
N ALA A 659 102.18 -23.98 26.74
CA ALA A 659 102.29 -25.24 27.46
C ALA A 659 103.52 -26.06 27.02
N LYS A 660 103.89 -26.05 25.73
CA LYS A 660 105.11 -26.71 25.23
C LYS A 660 106.40 -26.01 25.66
N ALA A 661 106.39 -24.68 25.82
CA ALA A 661 107.54 -23.95 26.33
C ALA A 661 107.79 -24.22 27.81
N LYS A 662 106.74 -24.26 28.64
CA LYS A 662 106.86 -24.50 30.09
C LYS A 662 107.17 -25.96 30.47
N ALA A 663 106.89 -26.93 29.60
CA ALA A 663 107.11 -28.35 29.87
C ALA A 663 108.55 -28.87 29.60
N LYS A 664 109.54 -27.98 29.37
CA LYS A 664 110.93 -28.38 29.06
C LYS A 664 112.01 -27.79 29.96
N GLU A 665 111.65 -27.00 30.98
CA GLU A 665 112.62 -26.29 31.83
C GLU A 665 112.31 -26.40 33.34
N ALA A 666 111.53 -27.40 33.75
CA ALA A 666 111.27 -27.70 35.16
C ALA A 666 111.09 -29.21 35.41
N GLU A 667 112.19 -29.90 35.71
CA GLU A 667 112.17 -31.11 36.54
C GLU A 667 113.07 -30.85 37.76
N LYS A 668 112.53 -31.07 38.97
CA LYS A 668 113.15 -30.83 40.30
C LYS A 668 113.42 -29.34 40.59
N GLN A 669 113.15 -28.81 41.79
CA GLN A 669 112.77 -29.34 43.11
C GLN A 669 112.21 -28.12 43.92
N ASP A 670 111.42 -28.19 44.99
CA ASP A 670 110.95 -29.27 45.87
C ASP A 670 109.72 -28.74 46.68
N GLY A 671 109.09 -29.57 47.53
CA GLY A 671 108.57 -29.07 48.82
C GLY A 671 107.06 -29.03 49.11
N GLU A 672 106.53 -30.16 49.59
CA GLU A 672 106.09 -30.33 51.01
C GLU A 672 104.60 -30.20 51.47
N GLN A 673 104.13 -31.27 52.17
CA GLN A 673 103.02 -31.40 53.17
C GLN A 673 101.53 -31.15 52.73
N THR A 674 100.48 -31.82 53.27
CA THR A 674 100.34 -32.87 54.32
C THR A 674 99.04 -33.73 54.18
N THR A 675 99.12 -35.01 54.63
CA THR A 675 98.10 -35.89 55.27
C THR A 675 96.70 -36.22 54.66
N GLU A 676 96.57 -37.52 54.32
CA GLU A 676 95.53 -38.49 54.76
C GLU A 676 94.11 -38.63 54.11
N ALA A 677 93.97 -39.77 53.40
CA ALA A 677 92.97 -40.86 53.62
C ALA A 677 91.62 -40.90 52.87
N THR A 678 91.07 -42.13 52.84
CA THR A 678 89.69 -42.58 52.46
C THR A 678 89.31 -42.44 50.97
N GLU A 679 88.88 -43.46 50.22
CA GLU A 679 87.75 -44.44 50.30
C GLU A 679 86.57 -44.08 49.36
N LYS A 680 86.14 -45.11 48.60
CA LYS A 680 84.76 -45.60 48.37
C LYS A 680 83.59 -44.73 47.85
N SER A 681 82.85 -45.36 46.93
CA SER A 681 81.39 -45.53 46.78
C SER A 681 80.35 -44.49 47.23
N GLU A 682 79.31 -44.40 46.38
CA GLU A 682 77.86 -44.41 46.73
C GLU A 682 77.15 -43.19 47.37
N THR A 683 75.97 -42.88 46.80
CA THR A 683 74.74 -42.37 47.47
C THR A 683 74.77 -40.99 48.16
N ALA A 684 73.66 -40.24 48.32
CA ALA A 684 72.35 -40.23 47.66
C ALA A 684 71.67 -38.86 47.96
N THR A 685 70.50 -38.60 47.35
CA THR A 685 69.33 -37.85 47.86
C THR A 685 69.51 -36.89 49.06
N SER A 686 68.97 -35.67 49.08
CA SER A 686 67.83 -35.12 48.31
C SER A 686 67.76 -33.61 48.53
N ASP A 687 67.39 -32.84 47.51
CA ASP A 687 66.72 -31.56 47.74
C ASP A 687 65.37 -31.58 47.03
N GLN A 688 64.34 -31.73 47.86
CA GLN A 688 62.97 -31.39 47.53
C GLN A 688 62.86 -29.86 47.40
N GLU A 689 61.92 -29.41 46.57
CA GLU A 689 60.96 -28.33 46.88
C GLU A 689 61.40 -27.22 47.89
N LYS A 690 61.26 -25.91 47.61
CA LYS A 690 60.09 -25.36 46.90
C LYS A 690 60.09 -23.83 46.67
N VAL A 691 59.37 -23.43 45.61
CA VAL A 691 58.70 -22.14 45.27
C VAL A 691 59.52 -20.84 45.08
N VAL A 692 58.93 -20.01 44.19
CA VAL A 692 58.99 -18.54 43.99
C VAL A 692 60.31 -17.90 43.50
N ALA A 693 60.31 -16.87 42.64
CA ALA A 693 59.20 -16.08 42.06
C ALA A 693 59.53 -15.50 40.65
N GLU A 694 58.50 -14.92 40.01
CA GLU A 694 58.53 -13.75 39.10
C GLU A 694 59.28 -13.88 37.74
N ALA A 695 58.62 -13.73 36.57
CA ALA A 695 58.04 -12.53 35.91
C ALA A 695 59.07 -11.79 35.01
N GLU A 696 58.79 -11.21 33.84
CA GLU A 696 57.53 -10.73 33.21
C GLU A 696 57.44 -11.02 31.68
N HIS A 697 56.24 -10.73 31.12
CA HIS A 697 55.83 -10.29 29.76
C HIS A 697 56.90 -9.82 28.72
N ALA A 698 56.68 -9.76 27.39
CA ALA A 698 55.56 -10.05 26.45
C ALA A 698 56.08 -9.92 24.97
N ALA A 699 55.35 -10.18 23.88
CA ALA A 699 54.29 -11.16 23.52
C ALA A 699 53.97 -11.01 22.00
N THR A 700 53.75 -12.10 21.26
CA THR A 700 53.13 -12.13 19.91
C THR A 700 52.55 -13.54 19.58
N THR A 701 51.84 -13.64 18.46
CA THR A 701 50.74 -14.57 18.12
C THR A 701 51.06 -15.99 17.60
N GLU A 702 49.98 -16.80 17.61
CA GLU A 702 49.52 -17.76 16.58
C GLU A 702 49.74 -19.28 16.72
N GLU A 703 48.81 -20.02 16.09
CA GLU A 703 48.51 -21.44 16.27
C GLU A 703 49.13 -22.39 15.22
N GLY A 704 49.06 -23.68 15.55
CA GLY A 704 48.92 -24.86 14.68
C GLY A 704 48.38 -26.01 15.55
N PRO A 705 48.33 -27.29 15.11
CA PRO A 705 48.85 -27.85 13.86
C PRO A 705 47.89 -28.91 13.24
N LEU A 706 48.37 -29.78 12.34
CA LEU A 706 47.93 -31.19 12.27
C LEU A 706 49.02 -32.13 11.67
N THR A 707 48.80 -33.43 11.80
CA THR A 707 49.82 -34.53 11.78
C THR A 707 49.52 -35.65 10.77
N PRO A 708 50.47 -36.61 10.53
CA PRO A 708 50.21 -37.81 9.73
C PRO A 708 50.16 -39.16 10.50
N GLU A 709 49.27 -40.05 10.01
CA GLU A 709 49.27 -41.54 9.94
C GLU A 709 49.51 -42.48 11.16
N SER A 710 48.59 -43.44 11.37
CA SER A 710 48.79 -44.87 11.00
C SER A 710 47.53 -45.77 11.24
N SER A 711 47.45 -46.90 10.52
CA SER A 711 46.29 -47.80 10.23
C SER A 711 46.10 -48.96 11.27
N PRO A 712 45.33 -50.07 11.07
CA PRO A 712 44.45 -50.53 9.94
C PRO A 712 43.12 -51.27 10.32
N ASP A 713 42.52 -51.95 9.31
CA ASP A 713 41.66 -53.17 9.31
C ASP A 713 40.13 -53.09 9.07
N ASP A 714 39.72 -53.76 7.97
CA ASP A 714 38.56 -54.66 7.74
C ASP A 714 37.07 -54.21 7.94
N ASP A 715 36.10 -54.55 7.07
CA ASP A 715 36.08 -55.16 5.72
C ASP A 715 34.66 -55.01 5.07
N ALA A 716 34.48 -55.53 3.85
CA ALA A 716 33.24 -55.95 3.16
C ALA A 716 32.58 -55.04 2.07
N GLU A 717 32.77 -55.51 0.82
CA GLU A 717 31.84 -55.51 -0.35
C GLU A 717 31.39 -54.16 -0.99
N GLU A 718 31.31 -54.00 -2.33
CA GLU A 718 31.49 -54.94 -3.46
C GLU A 718 32.14 -54.23 -4.67
N LYS A 719 32.94 -54.94 -5.49
CA LYS A 719 33.50 -54.47 -6.77
C LYS A 719 33.25 -55.48 -7.87
N VAL A 720 32.78 -55.04 -9.05
CA VAL A 720 33.23 -55.61 -10.34
C VAL A 720 33.38 -54.51 -11.40
N ALA A 721 34.47 -54.58 -12.16
CA ALA A 721 34.72 -53.79 -13.37
C ALA A 721 35.37 -54.72 -14.44
N PRO A 722 35.88 -54.23 -15.59
CA PRO A 722 35.11 -53.99 -16.81
C PRO A 722 35.68 -54.78 -18.01
N LYS A 723 35.04 -54.73 -19.21
CA LYS A 723 35.76 -54.87 -20.51
C LYS A 723 34.92 -54.63 -21.79
N LYS A 724 35.43 -53.68 -22.60
CA LYS A 724 35.74 -53.77 -24.06
C LYS A 724 34.65 -54.03 -25.13
N THR A 725 34.98 -53.51 -26.34
CA THR A 725 34.57 -53.94 -27.71
C THR A 725 33.09 -53.68 -28.10
N ASP A 726 32.70 -53.34 -29.34
CA ASP A 726 33.45 -53.22 -30.61
C ASP A 726 32.74 -52.36 -31.70
N THR A 727 33.51 -51.97 -32.71
CA THR A 727 33.23 -51.69 -34.16
C THR A 727 31.88 -51.15 -34.76
N LYS A 728 32.05 -50.09 -35.58
CA LYS A 728 31.64 -49.88 -37.01
C LYS A 728 30.21 -49.50 -37.50
N GLU A 729 30.24 -48.57 -38.48
CA GLU A 729 29.41 -48.42 -39.71
C GLU A 729 27.88 -48.20 -39.57
N SER A 730 27.24 -47.20 -40.20
CA SER A 730 27.42 -46.75 -41.60
C SER A 730 26.65 -45.43 -41.94
N THR A 731 27.27 -44.54 -42.73
CA THR A 731 26.75 -43.78 -43.93
C THR A 731 25.38 -43.03 -43.90
N SER A 732 25.18 -41.88 -44.56
CA SER A 732 25.97 -41.06 -45.52
C SER A 732 25.31 -39.69 -45.80
N THR A 733 26.03 -38.83 -46.56
CA THR A 733 25.62 -37.56 -47.25
C THR A 733 25.56 -36.29 -46.37
N GLU A 734 25.99 -35.09 -46.80
CA GLU A 734 26.74 -34.70 -48.02
C GLU A 734 27.57 -33.40 -47.85
N ASP A 735 28.33 -33.04 -48.90
CA ASP A 735 29.27 -31.90 -49.07
C ASP A 735 28.59 -30.67 -49.75
N PRO A 736 29.27 -29.52 -50.05
CA PRO A 736 30.43 -28.85 -49.41
C PRO A 736 30.25 -27.29 -49.28
N VAL A 737 31.29 -26.52 -48.91
CA VAL A 737 31.92 -25.44 -49.74
C VAL A 737 33.11 -24.75 -49.01
N LYS A 738 34.23 -24.63 -49.72
CA LYS A 738 35.52 -23.95 -49.40
C LYS A 738 35.46 -22.44 -49.74
N PRO A 739 36.44 -21.54 -49.42
CA PRO A 739 37.92 -21.68 -49.48
C PRO A 739 38.66 -21.27 -48.18
N GLU A 740 39.90 -21.64 -47.84
CA GLU A 740 41.18 -21.90 -48.57
C GLU A 740 41.98 -20.66 -49.04
N ILE A 741 42.95 -20.24 -48.21
CA ILE A 741 44.33 -19.80 -48.54
C ILE A 741 45.15 -20.09 -47.24
N VAL A 742 46.03 -21.10 -47.12
CA VAL A 742 47.46 -21.20 -47.54
C VAL A 742 48.29 -20.04 -46.94
N VAL A 743 49.38 -20.26 -46.18
CA VAL A 743 50.80 -20.50 -46.56
C VAL A 743 51.47 -21.03 -45.26
N GLU A 744 52.09 -22.22 -45.22
CA GLU A 744 53.55 -22.46 -45.21
C GLU A 744 54.36 -21.54 -44.26
N GLY A 745 55.36 -21.94 -43.49
CA GLY A 745 56.09 -23.18 -43.19
C GLY A 745 57.23 -22.77 -42.22
N GLY A 746 58.01 -23.58 -41.52
CA GLY A 746 58.19 -25.04 -41.48
C GLY A 746 59.66 -25.32 -41.11
N LYS A 747 59.94 -26.43 -40.38
CA LYS A 747 61.30 -26.98 -40.08
C LYS A 747 62.19 -26.16 -39.12
N GLN A 748 63.12 -26.73 -38.34
CA GLN A 748 63.66 -28.11 -38.19
C GLN A 748 64.09 -28.34 -36.71
N GLU A 749 64.13 -29.56 -36.15
CA GLU A 749 65.33 -30.45 -35.97
C GLU A 749 66.59 -29.71 -35.41
N GLU A 750 67.37 -30.21 -34.44
CA GLU A 750 67.43 -31.52 -33.76
C GLU A 750 68.33 -31.45 -32.48
N THR A 751 68.19 -32.44 -31.58
CA THR A 751 69.22 -33.10 -30.72
C THR A 751 70.08 -32.40 -29.64
N GLU A 752 70.23 -33.18 -28.55
CA GLU A 752 71.46 -33.51 -27.77
C GLU A 752 71.92 -32.73 -26.51
N GLU A 753 71.87 -33.50 -25.41
CA GLU A 753 72.87 -33.73 -24.34
C GLU A 753 73.59 -32.59 -23.59
N ALA A 754 73.31 -32.62 -22.27
CA ALA A 754 74.28 -32.85 -21.18
C ALA A 754 74.96 -31.68 -20.43
N ASP A 755 75.17 -32.02 -19.16
CA ASP A 755 76.12 -31.55 -18.16
C ASP A 755 75.95 -30.19 -17.45
N GLU A 756 76.50 -30.24 -16.22
CA GLU A 756 76.37 -29.31 -15.12
C GLU A 756 77.26 -28.07 -15.33
N GLU A 757 76.82 -26.91 -14.86
CA GLU A 757 77.67 -26.00 -14.06
C GLU A 757 76.80 -24.92 -13.38
N GLU A 758 76.80 -24.88 -12.05
CA GLU A 758 76.32 -23.69 -11.30
C GLU A 758 77.45 -22.64 -11.27
N GLU A 759 77.25 -21.49 -11.91
CA GLU A 759 78.03 -20.28 -11.59
C GLU A 759 77.09 -19.07 -11.42
N ASP A 760 77.21 -18.38 -10.29
CA ASP A 760 76.36 -17.25 -9.88
C ASP A 760 76.52 -16.04 -10.84
N GLY A 761 75.48 -15.74 -11.62
CA GLY A 761 75.36 -14.51 -12.41
C GLY A 761 74.36 -13.52 -11.80
N ASP A 762 74.83 -12.51 -11.06
CA ASP A 762 74.00 -11.39 -10.58
C ASP A 762 73.52 -10.51 -11.76
N ASP A 763 72.25 -10.63 -12.16
CA ASP A 763 71.58 -9.66 -13.04
C ASP A 763 70.35 -9.03 -12.37
N VAL A 764 70.59 -7.92 -11.67
CA VAL A 764 69.55 -7.01 -11.17
C VAL A 764 69.31 -5.89 -12.20
N SER A 765 68.64 -6.22 -13.31
CA SER A 765 68.24 -5.24 -14.33
C SER A 765 66.81 -5.37 -14.89
N SER A 766 65.90 -6.16 -14.28
CA SER A 766 64.49 -6.20 -14.70
C SER A 766 63.46 -6.24 -13.56
N ILE A 767 63.28 -5.10 -12.90
CA ILE A 767 61.94 -4.67 -12.41
C ILE A 767 61.61 -3.37 -13.15
N GLY A 768 61.44 -3.50 -14.47
CA GLY A 768 60.83 -2.46 -15.30
C GLY A 768 59.33 -2.36 -14.99
N ALA A 769 58.77 -1.16 -15.11
CA ALA A 769 57.39 -0.90 -14.74
C ALA A 769 56.39 -1.69 -15.62
N LEU A 770 55.63 -2.60 -15.01
CA LEU A 770 54.40 -3.15 -15.59
C LEU A 770 53.21 -2.31 -15.12
N SER A 771 53.14 -1.07 -15.62
CA SER A 771 52.07 -0.11 -15.29
C SER A 771 50.91 -0.08 -16.30
N GLU A 772 51.00 -0.81 -17.41
CA GLU A 772 49.97 -0.83 -18.45
C GLU A 772 49.60 -2.27 -18.84
N LEU A 773 48.47 -2.75 -18.29
CA LEU A 773 47.71 -3.85 -18.90
C LEU A 773 46.77 -3.26 -19.94
N SER A 774 46.44 -4.04 -20.96
CA SER A 774 45.43 -3.63 -21.93
C SER A 774 44.04 -3.61 -21.27
N GLU A 775 43.14 -2.69 -21.69
CA GLU A 775 41.77 -2.59 -21.16
C GLU A 775 41.04 -3.95 -21.18
N ARG A 776 41.35 -4.77 -22.19
CA ARG A 776 40.82 -6.12 -22.41
C ARG A 776 41.15 -7.10 -21.27
N GLU A 777 42.32 -6.99 -20.65
CA GLU A 777 42.72 -7.88 -19.54
C GLU A 777 42.02 -7.50 -18.23
N LEU A 778 41.80 -6.19 -18.02
CA LEU A 778 40.98 -5.69 -16.91
C LEU A 778 39.50 -6.09 -17.08
N GLU A 779 38.97 -6.11 -18.30
CA GLU A 779 37.63 -6.63 -18.56
C GLU A 779 37.51 -8.14 -18.34
N ILE A 780 38.49 -8.93 -18.76
CA ILE A 780 38.49 -10.38 -18.51
C ILE A 780 38.51 -10.67 -17.01
N ALA A 781 39.36 -9.98 -16.24
CA ALA A 781 39.42 -10.14 -14.78
C ALA A 781 38.12 -9.70 -14.07
N ALA A 782 37.50 -8.60 -14.51
CA ALA A 782 36.22 -8.14 -13.97
C ALA A 782 35.03 -9.04 -14.35
N THR A 783 35.14 -9.79 -15.46
CA THR A 783 34.10 -10.76 -15.89
C THR A 783 34.28 -12.14 -15.24
N ALA A 784 35.50 -12.47 -14.79
CA ALA A 784 35.82 -13.73 -14.09
C ALA A 784 35.44 -13.72 -12.59
N LEU A 785 35.18 -12.54 -12.02
CA LEU A 785 34.56 -12.38 -10.71
C LEU A 785 33.04 -12.40 -10.87
N GLU A 786 32.42 -13.58 -10.77
CA GLU A 786 30.99 -13.66 -10.49
C GLU A 786 30.68 -12.87 -9.21
N PRO A 787 29.53 -12.18 -9.12
CA PRO A 787 29.14 -11.51 -7.89
C PRO A 787 29.08 -12.55 -6.77
N PRO A 788 29.59 -12.23 -5.55
CA PRO A 788 29.48 -13.17 -4.44
C PRO A 788 28.00 -13.52 -4.24
N ALA A 789 27.69 -14.81 -4.18
CA ALA A 789 26.42 -15.28 -3.64
C ALA A 789 26.19 -14.57 -2.29
N PRO A 790 24.95 -14.16 -1.97
CA PRO A 790 24.68 -13.33 -0.81
C PRO A 790 25.29 -13.98 0.44
N THR A 791 26.31 -13.33 0.98
CA THR A 791 27.04 -13.84 2.14
C THR A 791 26.06 -13.86 3.31
N GLU A 792 25.67 -15.05 3.75
CA GLU A 792 24.98 -15.22 5.02
C GLU A 792 25.87 -14.58 6.09
N THR A 793 25.36 -13.51 6.69
CA THR A 793 25.99 -12.89 7.86
C THR A 793 26.11 -13.95 8.95
N PRO A 794 27.29 -14.12 9.58
CA PRO A 794 27.42 -15.09 10.66
C PRO A 794 26.43 -14.73 11.76
N GLU A 795 25.75 -15.73 12.31
CA GLU A 795 24.69 -15.62 13.31
C GLU A 795 25.12 -14.80 14.53
N THR A 796 24.96 -13.48 14.45
CA THR A 796 24.67 -12.68 15.64
C THR A 796 23.38 -13.22 16.21
N GLN A 797 23.42 -13.56 17.50
CA GLN A 797 22.26 -14.00 18.29
C GLN A 797 21.05 -13.17 17.89
N GLU A 798 19.95 -13.84 17.52
CA GLU A 798 18.70 -13.19 17.10
C GLU A 798 18.15 -12.33 18.23
N GLU A 799 18.59 -11.07 18.31
CA GLU A 799 17.83 -10.02 18.92
C GLU A 799 16.54 -9.91 18.11
N GLU A 800 15.40 -10.06 18.78
CA GLU A 800 14.06 -9.84 18.22
C GLU A 800 14.10 -8.59 17.33
N PRO A 801 13.80 -8.69 16.01
CA PRO A 801 13.98 -7.56 15.12
C PRO A 801 13.16 -6.37 15.63
N ASP A 802 13.74 -5.17 15.51
CA ASP A 802 13.17 -3.94 16.03
C ASP A 802 11.72 -3.78 15.52
N GLU A 803 10.82 -3.27 16.35
CA GLU A 803 9.40 -3.12 16.01
C GLU A 803 9.21 -2.30 14.72
N PHE A 804 10.10 -1.32 14.51
CA PHE A 804 10.17 -0.49 13.32
C PHE A 804 10.78 -1.17 12.09
N GLU A 805 11.59 -2.22 12.27
CA GLU A 805 12.08 -3.07 11.16
C GLU A 805 11.05 -4.14 10.77
N LYS A 806 10.16 -4.53 11.70
CA LYS A 806 9.04 -5.45 11.45
C LYS A 806 7.89 -4.79 10.68
N ASP A 807 7.51 -3.55 10.99
CA ASP A 807 6.44 -2.81 10.31
C ASP A 807 6.81 -1.33 10.02
N PRO A 808 7.66 -1.07 9.00
CA PRO A 808 7.99 0.27 8.55
C PRO A 808 6.83 0.93 7.80
N TRP A 809 6.78 2.26 7.87
CA TRP A 809 5.84 3.10 7.15
C TRP A 809 5.85 2.81 5.65
N ASN A 810 4.71 2.33 5.14
CA ASN A 810 4.49 1.92 3.76
C ASN A 810 3.11 2.39 3.26
N ALA A 811 2.79 3.66 3.50
CA ALA A 811 1.55 4.25 3.02
C ALA A 811 1.60 4.44 1.49
N VAL A 812 0.72 3.75 0.76
CA VAL A 812 0.67 3.81 -0.72
C VAL A 812 -0.78 3.92 -1.18
N ALA A 813 -1.12 5.01 -1.86
CA ALA A 813 -2.45 5.33 -2.33
C ALA A 813 -2.56 5.12 -3.85
N VAL A 814 -3.70 4.62 -4.32
CA VAL A 814 -4.07 4.62 -5.74
C VAL A 814 -5.08 5.72 -5.95
N VAL A 815 -4.72 6.73 -6.73
CA VAL A 815 -5.53 7.93 -6.96
C VAL A 815 -5.81 8.16 -8.44
N GLY A 816 -7.00 8.65 -8.74
CA GLY A 816 -7.46 8.98 -10.08
C GLY A 816 -7.94 10.42 -10.16
N LEU A 817 -7.47 11.15 -11.17
CA LEU A 817 -8.04 12.44 -11.53
C LEU A 817 -9.09 12.25 -12.63
N ARG A 818 -10.28 12.80 -12.42
CA ARG A 818 -11.35 12.94 -13.41
C ARG A 818 -11.58 14.42 -13.67
N VAL A 819 -11.59 14.82 -14.94
CA VAL A 819 -11.93 16.18 -15.38
C VAL A 819 -13.18 16.09 -16.23
N TYR A 820 -14.27 16.65 -15.72
CA TYR A 820 -15.52 16.83 -16.46
C TYR A 820 -15.52 18.21 -17.08
N HIS A 821 -15.81 18.32 -18.37
CA HIS A 821 -15.98 19.60 -19.04
C HIS A 821 -17.22 19.58 -19.93
N LYS A 822 -17.85 20.74 -20.10
CA LYS A 822 -18.99 20.91 -20.98
C LYS A 822 -18.53 21.09 -22.43
N VAL A 823 -19.31 20.62 -23.40
CA VAL A 823 -19.05 20.79 -24.83
C VAL A 823 -20.30 21.28 -25.55
N ASP A 824 -20.15 22.34 -26.35
CA ASP A 824 -21.20 22.83 -27.22
C ASP A 824 -21.50 21.82 -28.34
N THR A 825 -22.77 21.60 -28.63
CA THR A 825 -23.28 20.46 -29.41
C THR A 825 -22.82 20.39 -30.88
N GLU A 826 -22.13 21.42 -31.38
CA GLU A 826 -21.66 21.51 -32.77
C GLU A 826 -20.29 20.84 -32.98
N ASP A 827 -19.42 20.78 -31.97
CA ASP A 827 -18.03 20.30 -32.09
C ASP A 827 -17.79 18.94 -31.41
N ASN A 828 -18.54 17.92 -31.83
CA ASN A 828 -18.57 16.60 -31.18
C ASN A 828 -17.31 15.72 -31.37
N ASN A 829 -16.24 16.20 -32.01
CA ASN A 829 -15.19 15.34 -32.59
C ASN A 829 -13.73 15.76 -32.32
N GLU A 830 -13.47 16.73 -31.43
CA GLU A 830 -12.11 17.11 -31.01
C GLU A 830 -11.83 16.75 -29.54
N GLU A 831 -10.62 16.28 -29.24
CA GLU A 831 -10.12 16.08 -27.87
C GLU A 831 -9.91 17.42 -27.16
N ALA A 832 -10.99 17.98 -26.61
CA ALA A 832 -10.96 19.30 -25.96
C ALA A 832 -10.20 19.34 -24.61
N VAL A 833 -9.99 18.18 -23.97
CA VAL A 833 -9.17 18.04 -22.75
C VAL A 833 -8.18 16.88 -22.87
N LYS A 834 -6.89 17.21 -22.75
CA LYS A 834 -5.79 16.23 -22.67
C LYS A 834 -5.27 16.20 -21.24
N LEU A 835 -5.15 15.00 -20.67
CA LEU A 835 -4.80 14.77 -19.26
C LEU A 835 -3.57 13.86 -19.19
N ARG A 836 -2.57 14.24 -18.37
CA ARG A 836 -1.34 13.47 -18.14
C ARG A 836 -0.92 13.49 -16.67
N VAL A 837 -0.15 12.47 -16.27
CA VAL A 837 0.57 12.45 -14.99
C VAL A 837 1.97 13.01 -15.25
N ILE A 838 2.45 13.91 -14.39
CA ILE A 838 3.82 14.41 -14.40
C ILE A 838 4.53 13.81 -13.17
N ARG A 839 5.62 13.09 -13.40
CA ARG A 839 6.49 12.54 -12.35
C ARG A 839 7.85 13.24 -12.38
N PRO A 840 8.56 13.34 -11.25
CA PRO A 840 9.95 13.78 -11.26
C PRO A 840 10.84 12.76 -11.97
N VAL A 841 11.66 13.24 -12.90
CA VAL A 841 12.75 12.46 -13.47
C VAL A 841 13.94 12.56 -12.50
N HIS A 842 13.96 11.71 -11.47
CA HIS A 842 15.07 11.67 -10.47
C HIS A 842 16.43 11.21 -11.04
N TYR A 843 16.57 11.14 -12.37
CA TYR A 843 17.73 10.62 -13.09
C TYR A 843 18.70 11.71 -13.58
N ASP A 844 18.32 12.99 -13.44
CA ASP A 844 19.05 14.16 -13.96
C ASP A 844 19.86 14.93 -12.89
N ALA A 845 19.86 14.49 -11.63
CA ALA A 845 20.80 14.98 -10.62
C ALA A 845 22.14 14.26 -10.75
N ASP A 846 23.24 15.01 -10.90
CA ASP A 846 24.59 14.45 -10.85
C ASP A 846 24.91 14.04 -9.40
N ASP A 847 24.79 12.74 -9.10
CA ASP A 847 25.11 12.07 -7.82
C ASP A 847 26.51 12.39 -7.23
N ASP A 848 27.39 13.00 -8.01
CA ASP A 848 28.75 13.39 -7.61
C ASP A 848 28.85 14.85 -7.13
N ALA A 849 27.77 15.65 -7.19
CA ALA A 849 27.74 17.04 -6.76
C ALA A 849 27.14 17.28 -5.35
N GLU A 850 26.27 16.40 -4.85
CA GLU A 850 25.50 16.66 -3.61
C GLU A 850 26.20 16.26 -2.29
N LYS A 851 27.44 15.75 -2.34
CA LYS A 851 28.20 15.44 -1.10
C LYS A 851 28.92 16.63 -0.46
N GLU A 852 28.90 17.80 -1.10
CA GLU A 852 29.40 19.06 -0.52
C GLU A 852 28.37 20.20 -0.62
N ASN A 853 27.10 19.93 -0.32
CA ASN A 853 26.15 20.88 0.30
C ASN A 853 24.79 20.21 0.60
N ILE A 854 24.78 19.23 1.52
CA ILE A 854 23.56 18.97 2.32
C ILE A 854 23.53 20.01 3.45
N ASP A 855 23.51 21.29 3.06
CA ASP A 855 22.86 22.30 3.89
C ASP A 855 21.38 22.08 3.63
N CYS A 856 20.65 21.59 4.63
CA CYS A 856 19.22 21.39 4.51
C CYS A 856 18.58 22.75 4.23
N LYS A 857 18.36 23.05 2.95
CA LYS A 857 17.14 23.72 2.52
C LYS A 857 15.99 22.82 2.94
N THR A 858 15.63 22.94 4.21
CA THR A 858 14.28 22.71 4.67
C THR A 858 13.39 23.54 3.76
N GLY A 859 12.84 22.89 2.72
CA GLY A 859 11.63 23.36 2.08
C GLY A 859 10.67 23.63 3.22
N GLY A 860 10.40 24.91 3.48
CA GLY A 860 9.87 25.33 4.77
C GLY A 860 8.60 24.55 5.03
N LEU A 861 8.66 23.66 6.04
CA LEU A 861 7.59 22.73 6.38
C LEU A 861 6.27 23.50 6.29
N ASP A 862 5.32 23.01 5.48
CA ASP A 862 4.02 23.65 5.27
C ASP A 862 3.11 23.42 6.50
N VAL A 863 3.65 23.72 7.69
CA VAL A 863 2.98 23.66 8.99
C VAL A 863 2.05 24.85 9.06
N ASP A 864 0.81 24.60 8.66
CA ASP A 864 -0.27 25.58 8.52
C ASP A 864 -0.03 26.59 7.38
N ASP A 865 -0.90 26.54 6.37
CA ASP A 865 -0.97 27.54 5.30
C ASP A 865 -1.13 28.97 5.83
N SER A 866 -1.74 29.12 7.03
CA SER A 866 -1.84 30.40 7.74
C SER A 866 -0.48 31.01 8.06
N ALA A 867 0.57 30.20 8.19
CA ALA A 867 1.92 30.65 8.56
C ALA A 867 2.70 31.23 7.36
N LYS A 868 2.57 30.65 6.15
CA LYS A 868 3.22 31.19 4.94
C LYS A 868 2.57 32.50 4.48
N ASP A 869 1.24 32.58 4.45
CA ASP A 869 0.53 33.83 4.11
C ASP A 869 0.85 34.97 5.10
N ALA A 870 1.12 34.64 6.38
CA ALA A 870 1.56 35.61 7.38
C ALA A 870 3.04 36.01 7.29
N THR A 871 3.88 35.27 6.56
CA THR A 871 5.35 35.45 6.51
C THR A 871 5.92 35.85 5.15
N LEU A 872 5.07 36.14 4.15
CA LEU A 872 5.48 36.70 2.86
C LEU A 872 6.48 37.86 3.01
N GLU A 873 7.72 37.64 2.57
CA GLU A 873 8.82 38.62 2.57
C GLU A 873 8.67 39.67 1.45
N GLY A 874 7.56 40.41 1.47
CA GLY A 874 7.29 41.54 0.59
C GLY A 874 7.53 42.90 1.28
N GLU A 875 8.01 43.89 0.51
CA GLU A 875 8.24 45.25 0.98
C GLU A 875 6.98 45.88 1.59
N VAL A 876 7.18 46.75 2.59
CA VAL A 876 6.12 47.33 3.44
C VAL A 876 5.05 48.13 2.65
N LYS A 877 5.29 48.48 1.39
CA LYS A 877 4.33 49.20 0.54
C LYS A 877 3.18 48.32 0.05
N ASP A 878 3.45 47.08 -0.36
CA ASP A 878 2.42 46.22 -0.98
C ASP A 878 1.43 45.68 0.06
N ARG A 879 1.88 45.53 1.31
CA ARG A 879 1.06 45.20 2.48
C ARG A 879 -0.13 46.17 2.68
N LYS A 880 -0.03 47.42 2.22
CA LYS A 880 -1.11 48.41 2.34
C LYS A 880 -2.18 48.33 1.26
N ILE A 881 -1.89 47.69 0.12
CA ILE A 881 -2.84 47.57 -1.00
C ILE A 881 -3.70 46.31 -0.83
N SER A 882 -3.14 45.23 -0.28
CA SER A 882 -3.88 44.00 0.06
C SER A 882 -4.88 44.21 1.22
N ILE A 883 -4.47 44.88 2.31
CA ILE A 883 -5.30 45.00 3.54
C ILE A 883 -6.43 46.05 3.40
N MET A 884 -6.31 47.01 2.48
CA MET A 884 -7.36 48.00 2.21
C MET A 884 -7.92 47.79 0.79
N GLY A 885 -8.85 46.83 0.66
CA GLY A 885 -9.59 46.59 -0.57
C GLY A 885 -10.17 47.88 -1.18
N ASP A 886 -10.18 47.95 -2.52
CA ASP A 886 -10.27 49.20 -3.30
C ASP A 886 -11.43 50.10 -2.85
N GLY A 887 -11.09 51.13 -2.08
CA GLY A 887 -12.02 51.99 -1.33
C GLY A 887 -12.76 53.01 -2.19
N ARG A 888 -13.30 52.62 -3.34
CA ARG A 888 -14.11 53.48 -4.21
C ARG A 888 -15.59 53.43 -3.83
N ARG A 889 -15.98 54.27 -2.88
CA ARG A 889 -17.40 54.62 -2.72
C ARG A 889 -17.90 55.30 -4.01
N PRO A 890 -19.06 54.91 -4.57
CA PRO A 890 -19.72 55.74 -5.57
C PRO A 890 -20.19 57.04 -4.88
N THR A 891 -19.75 58.18 -5.40
CA THR A 891 -20.31 59.47 -5.02
C THR A 891 -21.69 59.65 -5.62
N SER A 892 -22.63 60.17 -4.84
CA SER A 892 -24.00 60.43 -5.25
C SER A 892 -24.11 61.53 -6.30
N SER A 893 -24.76 61.22 -7.43
CA SER A 893 -25.48 62.16 -8.29
C SER A 893 -26.58 61.43 -9.06
#